data_AF-A0A6A8QJ33-F1
#
_entry.id   AF-A0A6A8QJ33-F1
#
_cell.length_a   1.000
_cell.length_b   1.000
_cell.length_c   1.000
_cell.angle_alpha   90.00
_cell.angle_beta   90.00
_cell.angle_gamma   90.00
#
_symmetry.space_group_name_H-M   'P 1'
#
loop_
_entity.id
_entity.type
_entity.pdbx_description
1 polymer ?
#
loop_
_entity_poly.entity_id
_entity_poly.type
_entity_poly.pdbx_seq_one_letter_code
_entity_poly.pdbx_strand_id
1 'polypeptide(L)'
;MATTLAAETTFVTNIYQNVLLEPASLVTSSSAQITSWATLIVSGVLTEQQVLTDITTTGTTGAWVTNYVVPLVQLYEGFYHSTPDIAGLQNWVAYFSSTAPLSATGAQPSNYASVLSSIAQVFASNTQFTATYGSAPTAQAFVTALYQNILGRAPDAAGLAGYVAYLTSTAGASPSVASMASLALAFVNSAEAKADATAPIQAWLQGGVNGSYASTIPGITGTPAVTNVALTTGQDTVSPAGNTAIFGTYNGTAATQASTFNAGDSINATGLNNTLNLTDIGTGGSADFSNVAGVTVSGVQTLNVISSEAVTANTASSVNGYSGLTALTVKAVGGASITAASTTAVSVTDSALGASHTDSVLGGGNVSITASGAANASAITVGSATAAPTGTVTIVENASLSTAAGAATLGAITVTGGTTVSITENLANSDVTAGNLLTAGAVSVTGTATTTNVVVAQTAAATATAGVTETAAITVGAGGLTAGQSVTIGGLTYTSTGVTTQAQLETAFANLAAGATTGGGAGTGSYTGTLTGFSTGAAAAHVITATSATKFTNVTDLAYTDANGALTSVVETQGSAGTGGIANGAVTITDVNAGSTTKAGTIASVSLTNYASGSSISSNALSTLTIAGTGAGTLSLTDSLTTPTITALTLNLNAATVNAISDVNAELKTLNVVTGGTAASTVGTFTDANLTTLNVSGSQALTFTNEPASLTAINVSGAAGLTISLDPTATTFTSTSTGSDVITITKAATKTITGNGTAGEELVWNADAAPAATAYLGTVTGFKVFGLGGSVATTGNDIFDMSKITGFTALDVQANAHTNTIQFTNVTAATPLSIDGAFAGTLVYQTADTAGATDSLALTLGAAANKAGFTVAALTVEDSQLNGIGNLTITSNASNTSANNIITTLQDASLTNLTLAGTGGLTISNGLTTNAASLSINAISSGKGGLVFSTGITDTHLTSLTLTGTDAINLGTITDGTSGITVNGSAANAGVTLTLAGATSSGHTDSITLGNGTNVVTDSAALAGSTVNITVGTGANTITLGAAATNNVTFGAHSTTATIDTVNVAASTSTSVVPTAILTGLNANGVDTIHFLGDGGNGATGAIVAFTTAQINTYGNNPTDLAGAIAGVLSATGGNLAQHAIAEFQFQGNTYFVEHAGAGHTFAAGDTVVELTGLNTFTTATSATAGVLHLLG
;
A
#
# COMPACT_ATOMS: atom_id res chain seq x y z
N MET A 1 40.22 4.71 3.60
CA MET A 1 38.94 4.23 4.15
C MET A 1 38.82 2.77 3.76
N ALA A 2 38.49 1.85 4.67
CA ALA A 2 38.25 0.46 4.29
C ALA A 2 36.96 0.42 3.45
N THR A 3 37.04 -0.05 2.21
CA THR A 3 35.86 -0.19 1.34
C THR A 3 34.96 -1.32 1.85
N THR A 4 33.65 -1.19 1.66
CA THR A 4 32.69 -2.20 2.15
C THR A 4 32.50 -3.29 1.10
N LEU A 5 32.26 -4.54 1.53
CA LEU A 5 31.97 -5.66 0.62
C LEU A 5 30.78 -5.37 -0.31
N ALA A 6 29.80 -4.58 0.14
CA ALA A 6 28.66 -4.16 -0.68
C ALA A 6 29.05 -3.23 -1.84
N ALA A 7 29.95 -2.27 -1.59
CA ALA A 7 30.47 -1.39 -2.63
C ALA A 7 31.28 -2.18 -3.68
N GLU A 8 32.17 -3.08 -3.22
CA GLU A 8 32.99 -3.91 -4.12
C GLU A 8 32.16 -4.94 -4.89
N THR A 9 31.09 -5.49 -4.28
CA THR A 9 30.13 -6.36 -4.97
C THR A 9 29.41 -5.61 -6.08
N THR A 10 29.07 -4.33 -5.86
CA THR A 10 28.46 -3.47 -6.88
C THR A 10 29.44 -3.21 -8.03
N PHE A 11 30.70 -2.88 -7.71
CA PHE A 11 31.76 -2.70 -8.72
C PHE A 11 31.96 -3.96 -9.58
N VAL A 12 32.08 -5.14 -8.98
CA VAL A 12 32.24 -6.39 -9.74
C VAL A 12 30.98 -6.75 -10.52
N THR A 13 29.78 -6.50 -9.98
CA THR A 13 28.52 -6.71 -10.70
C THR A 13 28.45 -5.84 -11.95
N ASN A 14 28.90 -4.60 -11.85
CA ASN A 14 29.01 -3.66 -12.96
C ASN A 14 29.99 -4.15 -14.04
N ILE A 15 31.07 -4.87 -13.68
CA ILE A 15 31.96 -5.50 -14.67
C ILE A 15 31.19 -6.55 -15.50
N TYR A 16 30.42 -7.44 -14.86
CA TYR A 16 29.65 -8.46 -15.57
C TYR A 16 28.52 -7.87 -16.43
N GLN A 17 27.81 -6.86 -15.93
CA GLN A 17 26.69 -6.23 -16.64
C GLN A 17 27.13 -5.28 -17.75
N ASN A 18 28.14 -4.45 -17.50
CA ASN A 18 28.51 -3.35 -18.40
C ASN A 18 29.76 -3.69 -19.21
N VAL A 19 30.72 -4.45 -18.67
CA VAL A 19 31.95 -4.73 -19.42
C VAL A 19 31.82 -6.03 -20.23
N LEU A 20 31.25 -7.08 -19.63
CA LEU A 20 31.01 -8.36 -20.32
C LEU A 20 29.68 -8.37 -21.08
N LEU A 21 28.78 -7.43 -20.77
CA LEU A 21 27.45 -7.31 -21.36
C LEU A 21 26.63 -8.61 -21.22
N GLU A 22 26.79 -9.29 -20.08
CA GLU A 22 26.05 -10.50 -19.80
C GLU A 22 24.55 -10.19 -19.58
N PRO A 23 23.63 -11.01 -20.12
CA PRO A 23 22.22 -10.90 -19.80
C PRO A 23 21.98 -11.14 -18.30
N ALA A 24 20.96 -10.52 -17.73
CA ALA A 24 20.65 -10.59 -16.30
C ALA A 24 20.56 -12.02 -15.73
N SER A 25 20.12 -12.99 -16.54
CA SER A 25 20.06 -14.42 -16.16
C SER A 25 21.44 -15.07 -15.97
N LEU A 26 22.48 -14.59 -16.66
CA LEU A 26 23.85 -15.07 -16.47
C LEU A 26 24.53 -14.36 -15.30
N VAL A 27 24.29 -13.06 -15.13
CA VAL A 27 24.82 -12.29 -13.98
C VAL A 27 24.33 -12.87 -12.64
N THR A 28 23.06 -13.26 -12.57
CA THR A 28 22.48 -13.93 -11.40
C THR A 28 23.15 -15.29 -11.12
N SER A 29 23.47 -16.05 -12.18
CA SER A 29 24.17 -17.33 -12.10
C SER A 29 25.64 -17.19 -11.69
N SER A 30 26.25 -16.02 -11.90
CA SER A 30 27.64 -15.68 -11.57
C SER A 30 27.83 -15.08 -10.17
N SER A 31 26.77 -14.96 -9.37
CA SER A 31 26.75 -14.31 -8.05
C SER A 31 27.86 -14.80 -7.09
N ALA A 32 28.12 -16.11 -7.03
CA ALA A 32 29.20 -16.67 -6.20
C ALA A 32 30.60 -16.23 -6.64
N GLN A 33 30.83 -16.08 -7.95
CA GLN A 33 32.09 -15.59 -8.50
C GLN A 33 32.25 -14.09 -8.26
N ILE A 34 31.17 -13.31 -8.41
CA ILE A 34 31.13 -11.87 -8.11
C ILE A 34 31.54 -11.62 -6.66
N THR A 35 30.97 -12.35 -5.70
CA THR A 35 31.32 -12.23 -4.28
C THR A 35 32.77 -12.65 -4.00
N SER A 36 33.28 -13.67 -4.68
CA SER A 36 34.68 -14.09 -4.54
C SER A 36 35.67 -13.01 -4.99
N TRP A 37 35.41 -12.35 -6.12
CA TRP A 37 36.22 -11.24 -6.61
C TRP A 37 36.15 -10.02 -5.68
N ALA A 38 34.95 -9.64 -5.23
CA ALA A 38 34.78 -8.54 -4.28
C ALA A 38 35.54 -8.79 -2.96
N THR A 39 35.60 -10.04 -2.50
CA THR A 39 36.35 -10.42 -1.30
C THR A 39 37.87 -10.29 -1.49
N LEU A 40 38.39 -10.57 -2.70
CA LEU A 40 39.81 -10.36 -3.03
C LEU A 40 40.19 -8.87 -3.06
N ILE A 41 39.24 -7.98 -3.40
CA ILE A 41 39.44 -6.53 -3.34
C ILE A 41 39.43 -6.05 -1.88
N VAL A 42 38.40 -6.40 -1.11
CA VAL A 42 38.26 -6.00 0.31
C VAL A 42 39.45 -6.49 1.16
N SER A 43 39.99 -7.67 0.85
CA SER A 43 41.17 -8.23 1.54
C SER A 43 42.50 -7.62 1.11
N GLY A 44 42.50 -6.72 0.12
CA GLY A 44 43.70 -6.07 -0.41
C GLY A 44 44.61 -6.98 -1.23
N VAL A 45 44.15 -8.19 -1.58
CA VAL A 45 44.90 -9.15 -2.40
C VAL A 45 44.99 -8.68 -3.85
N LEU A 46 43.92 -8.06 -4.35
CA LEU A 46 43.84 -7.45 -5.67
C LEU A 46 43.26 -6.03 -5.58
N THR A 47 43.65 -5.17 -6.51
CA THR A 47 43.02 -3.86 -6.73
C THR A 47 41.81 -3.99 -7.65
N GLU A 48 40.88 -3.03 -7.60
CA GLU A 48 39.76 -2.93 -8.56
C GLU A 48 40.25 -3.01 -10.02
N GLN A 49 41.36 -2.34 -10.34
CA GLN A 49 41.94 -2.35 -11.69
C GLN A 49 42.50 -3.73 -12.09
N GLN A 50 43.09 -4.46 -11.14
CA GLN A 50 43.56 -5.83 -11.38
C GLN A 50 42.38 -6.77 -11.60
N VAL A 51 41.32 -6.65 -10.81
CA VAL A 51 40.10 -7.46 -11.00
C VAL A 51 39.41 -7.16 -12.32
N LEU A 52 39.28 -5.88 -12.69
CA LEU A 52 38.77 -5.47 -14.00
C LEU A 52 39.60 -6.05 -15.14
N THR A 53 40.92 -6.02 -15.03
CA THR A 53 41.81 -6.58 -16.06
C THR A 53 41.70 -8.10 -16.12
N ASP A 54 41.73 -8.79 -14.98
CA ASP A 54 41.71 -10.25 -14.92
C ASP A 54 40.39 -10.82 -15.45
N ILE A 55 39.25 -10.26 -15.05
CA ILE A 55 37.94 -10.71 -15.52
C ILE A 55 37.80 -10.51 -17.04
N THR A 56 38.31 -9.40 -17.58
CA THR A 56 38.11 -9.05 -19.00
C THR A 56 39.12 -9.69 -19.95
N THR A 57 40.26 -10.18 -19.45
CA THR A 57 41.35 -10.67 -20.31
C THR A 57 41.77 -12.12 -20.05
N THR A 58 41.36 -12.74 -18.94
CA THR A 58 41.78 -14.10 -18.57
C THR A 58 40.63 -15.09 -18.51
N GLY A 59 40.94 -16.38 -18.65
CA GLY A 59 39.98 -17.47 -18.45
C GLY A 59 38.77 -17.45 -19.41
N THR A 60 37.66 -18.00 -18.94
CA THR A 60 36.41 -18.13 -19.71
C THR A 60 35.71 -16.79 -19.96
N THR A 61 35.89 -15.80 -19.07
CA THR A 61 35.34 -14.44 -19.21
C THR A 61 36.15 -13.60 -20.20
N GLY A 62 37.48 -13.73 -20.24
CA GLY A 62 38.29 -13.15 -21.32
C GLY A 62 37.98 -13.77 -22.69
N ALA A 63 37.72 -15.09 -22.72
CA ALA A 63 37.23 -15.76 -23.92
C ALA A 63 35.83 -15.27 -24.32
N TRP A 64 34.94 -14.97 -23.37
CA TRP A 64 33.62 -14.38 -23.65
C TRP A 64 33.73 -13.04 -24.38
N VAL A 65 34.51 -12.10 -23.84
CA VAL A 65 34.67 -10.77 -24.46
C VAL A 65 35.27 -10.89 -25.86
N THR A 66 36.29 -11.73 -26.03
CA THR A 66 36.97 -11.93 -27.31
C THR A 66 36.09 -12.59 -28.37
N ASN A 67 35.16 -13.47 -27.98
CA ASN A 67 34.36 -14.25 -28.92
C ASN A 67 32.94 -13.71 -29.13
N TYR A 68 32.37 -12.93 -28.24
CA TYR A 68 31.01 -12.38 -28.44
C TYR A 68 31.01 -10.88 -28.60
N VAL A 69 31.67 -10.16 -27.69
CA VAL A 69 31.57 -8.70 -27.64
C VAL A 69 32.42 -8.06 -28.73
N VAL A 70 33.70 -8.43 -28.82
CA VAL A 70 34.65 -7.84 -29.79
C VAL A 70 34.15 -7.99 -31.24
N PRO A 71 33.73 -9.18 -31.73
CA PRO A 71 33.29 -9.33 -33.12
C PRO A 71 32.02 -8.53 -33.44
N LEU A 72 31.11 -8.36 -32.48
CA LEU A 72 29.90 -7.56 -32.66
C LEU A 72 30.23 -6.07 -32.73
N VAL A 73 31.09 -5.58 -31.83
CA VAL A 73 31.55 -4.18 -31.89
C VAL A 73 32.31 -3.91 -33.19
N GLN A 74 33.13 -4.85 -33.66
CA GLN A 74 33.80 -4.73 -34.96
C GLN A 74 32.82 -4.78 -36.15
N LEU A 75 31.69 -5.49 -36.04
CA LEU A 75 30.63 -5.42 -37.04
C LEU A 75 29.98 -4.04 -37.04
N TYR A 76 29.64 -3.47 -35.88
CA TYR A 76 29.12 -2.10 -35.79
C TYR A 76 30.09 -1.08 -36.40
N GLU A 77 31.36 -1.10 -35.98
CA GLU A 77 32.37 -0.17 -36.47
C GLU A 77 32.65 -0.40 -37.98
N GLY A 78 32.79 -1.65 -38.42
CA GLY A 78 33.12 -1.97 -39.81
C GLY A 78 31.95 -1.88 -40.80
N PHE A 79 30.71 -2.18 -40.39
CA PHE A 79 29.55 -2.17 -41.28
C PHE A 79 28.86 -0.82 -41.29
N TYR A 80 28.86 -0.12 -40.16
CA TYR A 80 28.10 1.10 -39.97
C TYR A 80 28.95 2.33 -39.71
N HIS A 81 30.26 2.21 -39.47
CA HIS A 81 31.10 3.33 -39.08
C HIS A 81 30.58 4.05 -37.83
N SER A 82 30.07 3.27 -36.87
CA SER A 82 29.46 3.79 -35.66
C SER A 82 29.80 2.90 -34.48
N THR A 83 30.08 3.54 -33.35
CA THR A 83 30.09 2.87 -32.05
C THR A 83 28.68 2.39 -31.73
N PRO A 84 28.50 1.15 -31.27
CA PRO A 84 27.19 0.61 -30.97
C PRO A 84 26.50 1.35 -29.82
N ASP A 85 25.18 1.46 -29.89
CA ASP A 85 24.40 1.73 -28.70
C ASP A 85 24.45 0.50 -27.77
N ILE A 86 24.51 0.73 -26.46
CA ILE A 86 24.79 -0.32 -25.49
C ILE A 86 23.64 -1.32 -25.38
N ALA A 87 22.40 -0.85 -25.45
CA ALA A 87 21.22 -1.71 -25.37
C ALA A 87 21.13 -2.65 -26.60
N GLY A 88 21.39 -2.13 -27.79
CA GLY A 88 21.49 -2.88 -29.04
C GLY A 88 22.62 -3.91 -28.98
N LEU A 89 23.81 -3.52 -28.51
CA LEU A 89 24.94 -4.44 -28.35
C LEU A 89 24.63 -5.56 -27.34
N GLN A 90 24.03 -5.25 -26.20
CA GLN A 90 23.59 -6.24 -25.21
C GLN A 90 22.62 -7.26 -25.81
N ASN A 91 21.64 -6.81 -26.60
CA ASN A 91 20.71 -7.70 -27.29
C ASN A 91 21.43 -8.64 -28.27
N TRP A 92 22.41 -8.12 -29.03
CA TRP A 92 23.20 -8.96 -29.93
C TRP A 92 24.12 -9.93 -29.19
N VAL A 93 24.73 -9.52 -28.09
CA VAL A 93 25.56 -10.41 -27.24
C VAL A 93 24.69 -11.53 -26.66
N ALA A 94 23.49 -11.22 -26.18
CA ALA A 94 22.54 -12.22 -25.67
C ALA A 94 22.10 -13.19 -26.78
N TYR A 95 21.78 -12.70 -27.98
CA TYR A 95 21.44 -13.54 -29.13
C TYR A 95 22.61 -14.43 -29.54
N PHE A 96 23.81 -13.86 -29.68
CA PHE A 96 24.98 -14.60 -30.16
C PHE A 96 25.43 -15.68 -29.17
N SER A 97 25.47 -15.34 -27.88
CA SER A 97 25.87 -16.28 -26.83
C SER A 97 24.87 -17.40 -26.58
N SER A 98 23.57 -17.16 -26.80
CA SER A 98 22.54 -18.20 -26.68
C SER A 98 22.47 -19.13 -27.89
N THR A 99 22.78 -18.63 -29.09
CA THR A 99 22.70 -19.41 -30.34
C THR A 99 23.99 -20.16 -30.69
N ALA A 100 25.15 -19.71 -30.18
CA ALA A 100 26.44 -20.37 -30.36
C ALA A 100 27.25 -20.40 -29.04
N PRO A 101 26.77 -21.08 -27.98
CA PRO A 101 27.42 -21.09 -26.67
C PRO A 101 28.84 -21.68 -26.71
N LEU A 102 29.80 -20.97 -26.11
CA LEU A 102 31.17 -21.46 -25.91
C LEU A 102 31.17 -22.69 -25.00
N SER A 103 32.16 -23.56 -25.19
CA SER A 103 32.41 -24.65 -24.25
C SER A 103 32.83 -24.12 -22.87
N ALA A 104 32.82 -24.99 -21.85
CA ALA A 104 33.35 -24.69 -20.53
C ALA A 104 34.85 -24.30 -20.52
N THR A 105 35.58 -24.53 -21.62
CA THR A 105 36.98 -24.11 -21.80
C THR A 105 37.12 -22.84 -22.65
N GLY A 106 36.02 -22.17 -22.99
CA GLY A 106 36.00 -20.97 -23.83
C GLY A 106 36.20 -21.22 -25.33
N ALA A 107 36.06 -22.46 -25.81
CA ALA A 107 36.24 -22.79 -27.22
C ALA A 107 34.97 -22.53 -28.04
N GLN A 108 35.14 -22.00 -29.25
CA GLN A 108 34.05 -21.72 -30.19
C GLN A 108 33.35 -23.03 -30.63
N PRO A 109 32.00 -23.07 -30.67
CA PRO A 109 31.27 -24.22 -31.20
C PRO A 109 31.35 -24.29 -32.74
N SER A 110 31.01 -25.45 -33.30
CA SER A 110 31.07 -25.70 -34.76
C SER A 110 30.17 -24.78 -35.60
N ASN A 111 29.09 -24.23 -35.01
CA ASN A 111 28.19 -23.30 -35.69
C ASN A 111 28.58 -21.81 -35.53
N TYR A 112 29.60 -21.48 -34.74
CA TYR A 112 29.97 -20.10 -34.40
C TYR A 112 30.12 -19.19 -35.64
N ALA A 113 30.89 -19.63 -36.63
CA ALA A 113 31.12 -18.87 -37.86
C ALA A 113 29.84 -18.67 -38.70
N SER A 114 28.93 -19.66 -38.70
CA SER A 114 27.65 -19.56 -39.42
C SER A 114 26.67 -18.59 -38.75
N VAL A 115 26.67 -18.54 -37.42
CA VAL A 115 25.86 -17.60 -36.65
C VAL A 115 26.39 -16.17 -36.84
N LEU A 116 27.71 -15.96 -36.72
CA LEU A 116 28.31 -14.64 -36.97
C LEU A 116 28.07 -14.17 -38.41
N SER A 117 28.12 -15.07 -39.39
CA SER A 117 27.78 -14.75 -40.78
C SER A 117 26.31 -14.36 -40.96
N SER A 118 25.39 -14.99 -40.22
CA SER A 118 23.97 -14.64 -40.25
C SER A 118 23.72 -13.26 -39.63
N ILE A 119 24.40 -12.95 -38.51
CA ILE A 119 24.34 -11.63 -37.88
C ILE A 119 24.87 -10.56 -38.85
N ALA A 120 26.01 -10.79 -39.50
CA ALA A 120 26.57 -9.86 -40.48
C ALA A 120 25.63 -9.61 -41.68
N GLN A 121 24.88 -10.63 -42.13
CA GLN A 121 23.86 -10.45 -43.17
C GLN A 121 22.71 -9.55 -42.70
N VAL A 122 22.27 -9.69 -41.45
CA VAL A 122 21.27 -8.78 -40.87
C VAL A 122 21.82 -7.36 -40.82
N PHE A 123 23.08 -7.18 -40.42
CA PHE A 123 23.70 -5.85 -40.41
C PHE A 123 23.74 -5.23 -41.82
N ALA A 124 24.14 -6.00 -42.82
CA ALA A 124 24.21 -5.52 -44.19
C ALA A 124 22.84 -5.19 -44.81
N SER A 125 21.77 -5.79 -44.30
CA SER A 125 20.40 -5.50 -44.74
C SER A 125 19.84 -4.18 -44.19
N ASN A 126 20.50 -3.58 -43.20
CA ASN A 126 20.10 -2.31 -42.61
C ASN A 126 20.41 -1.13 -43.55
N THR A 127 19.56 -0.11 -43.55
CA THR A 127 19.76 1.13 -44.32
C THR A 127 21.08 1.83 -44.01
N GLN A 128 21.60 1.70 -42.79
CA GLN A 128 22.89 2.26 -42.39
C GLN A 128 24.06 1.64 -43.15
N PHE A 129 24.04 0.32 -43.42
CA PHE A 129 25.08 -0.31 -44.25
C PHE A 129 25.08 0.25 -45.67
N THR A 130 23.89 0.46 -46.25
CA THR A 130 23.76 1.09 -47.57
C THR A 130 24.13 2.57 -47.58
N ALA A 131 24.01 3.27 -46.45
CA ALA A 131 24.48 4.65 -46.31
C ALA A 131 26.02 4.71 -46.25
N THR A 132 26.65 3.73 -45.58
CA THR A 132 28.11 3.64 -45.45
C THR A 132 28.79 3.22 -46.75
N TYR A 133 28.23 2.24 -47.47
CA TYR A 133 28.88 1.60 -48.62
C TYR A 133 28.21 1.89 -49.98
N GLY A 134 27.07 2.59 -49.99
CA GLY A 134 26.25 2.87 -51.17
C GLY A 134 25.20 1.78 -51.44
N SER A 135 24.13 2.16 -52.15
CA SER A 135 23.01 1.26 -52.48
C SER A 135 23.30 0.30 -53.65
N ALA A 136 24.26 0.65 -54.52
CA ALA A 136 24.74 -0.19 -55.63
C ALA A 136 26.19 0.21 -56.04
N PRO A 137 27.19 0.11 -55.14
CA PRO A 137 28.56 0.48 -55.47
C PRO A 137 29.13 -0.42 -56.57
N THR A 138 30.12 0.07 -57.31
CA THR A 138 30.94 -0.82 -58.14
C THR A 138 31.81 -1.69 -57.22
N ALA A 139 32.18 -2.90 -57.67
CA ALA A 139 33.08 -3.77 -56.88
C ALA A 139 34.37 -3.05 -56.44
N GLN A 140 34.92 -2.18 -57.29
CA GLN A 140 36.08 -1.36 -56.96
C GLN A 140 35.78 -0.33 -55.87
N ALA A 141 34.68 0.43 -55.97
CA ALA A 141 34.31 1.42 -54.96
C ALA A 141 34.05 0.78 -53.60
N PHE A 142 33.38 -0.39 -53.60
CA PHE A 142 33.09 -1.13 -52.38
C PHE A 142 34.37 -1.65 -51.70
N VAL A 143 35.30 -2.28 -52.45
CA VAL A 143 36.57 -2.75 -51.89
C VAL A 143 37.41 -1.58 -51.38
N THR A 144 37.49 -0.47 -52.12
CA THR A 144 38.21 0.71 -51.64
C THR A 144 37.61 1.26 -50.34
N ALA A 145 36.28 1.31 -50.24
CA ALA A 145 35.61 1.68 -49.00
C ALA A 145 35.98 0.72 -47.87
N LEU A 146 35.91 -0.60 -48.04
CA LEU A 146 36.27 -1.58 -46.99
C LEU A 146 37.67 -1.39 -46.43
N TYR A 147 38.67 -1.15 -47.30
CA TYR A 147 40.04 -0.87 -46.85
C TYR A 147 40.13 0.41 -46.02
N GLN A 148 39.44 1.46 -46.44
CA GLN A 148 39.42 2.72 -45.71
C GLN A 148 38.66 2.61 -44.39
N ASN A 149 37.61 1.82 -44.39
CA ASN A 149 36.58 1.75 -43.36
C ASN A 149 36.92 0.78 -42.23
N ILE A 150 37.55 -0.35 -42.57
CA ILE A 150 37.85 -1.42 -41.62
C ILE A 150 39.33 -1.43 -41.28
N LEU A 151 40.21 -1.05 -42.22
CA LEU A 151 41.67 -1.10 -42.05
C LEU A 151 42.30 0.30 -41.96
N GLY A 152 41.52 1.37 -42.13
CA GLY A 152 42.02 2.74 -42.00
C GLY A 152 43.08 3.17 -43.01
N ARG A 153 43.24 2.45 -44.12
CA ARG A 153 44.29 2.70 -45.12
C ARG A 153 43.79 2.47 -46.54
N ALA A 154 44.50 3.01 -47.53
CA ALA A 154 44.23 2.69 -48.92
C ALA A 154 44.63 1.23 -49.26
N PRO A 155 43.92 0.58 -50.20
CA PRO A 155 44.33 -0.73 -50.70
C PRO A 155 45.62 -0.63 -51.52
N ASP A 156 46.48 -1.64 -51.43
CA ASP A 156 47.55 -1.82 -52.41
C ASP A 156 46.98 -2.32 -53.75
N ALA A 157 47.71 -2.08 -54.84
CA ALA A 157 47.22 -2.36 -56.19
C ALA A 157 46.89 -3.84 -56.43
N ALA A 158 47.63 -4.77 -55.80
CA ALA A 158 47.41 -6.20 -55.96
C ALA A 158 46.21 -6.68 -55.13
N GLY A 159 46.08 -6.21 -53.88
CA GLY A 159 44.94 -6.46 -53.01
C GLY A 159 43.63 -5.95 -53.60
N LEU A 160 43.61 -4.72 -54.10
CA LEU A 160 42.44 -4.15 -54.79
C LEU A 160 42.02 -5.01 -55.98
N ALA A 161 42.97 -5.34 -56.87
CA ALA A 161 42.68 -6.15 -58.06
C ALA A 161 42.16 -7.55 -57.70
N GLY A 162 42.73 -8.18 -56.66
CA GLY A 162 42.31 -9.50 -56.17
C GLY A 162 40.89 -9.52 -55.62
N TYR A 163 40.54 -8.59 -54.72
CA TYR A 163 39.21 -8.54 -54.11
C TYR A 163 38.13 -8.07 -55.09
N VAL A 164 38.47 -7.18 -56.03
CA VAL A 164 37.56 -6.80 -57.12
C VAL A 164 37.29 -7.99 -58.04
N ALA A 165 38.31 -8.77 -58.41
CA ALA A 165 38.13 -9.99 -59.20
C ALA A 165 37.29 -11.04 -58.45
N TYR A 166 37.51 -11.20 -57.14
CA TYR A 166 36.73 -12.09 -56.28
C TYR A 166 35.24 -11.72 -56.27
N LEU A 167 34.89 -10.46 -55.98
CA LEU A 167 33.50 -9.98 -55.99
C LEU A 167 32.87 -10.08 -57.38
N THR A 168 33.62 -9.73 -58.43
CA THR A 168 33.10 -9.77 -59.80
C THR A 168 32.80 -11.21 -60.23
N SER A 169 33.62 -12.18 -59.81
CA SER A 169 33.42 -13.60 -60.10
C SER A 169 32.26 -14.25 -59.34
N THR A 170 31.87 -13.70 -58.19
CA THR A 170 30.83 -14.27 -57.31
C THR A 170 29.49 -13.53 -57.38
N ALA A 171 29.47 -12.25 -57.80
CA ALA A 171 28.27 -11.41 -57.76
C ALA A 171 28.12 -10.44 -58.96
N GLY A 172 29.05 -10.42 -59.92
CA GLY A 172 29.02 -9.47 -61.07
C GLY A 172 29.62 -8.09 -60.74
N ALA A 173 29.55 -7.14 -61.69
CA ALA A 173 30.18 -5.81 -61.56
C ALA A 173 29.57 -4.92 -60.46
N SER A 174 28.33 -5.21 -60.05
CA SER A 174 27.59 -4.59 -58.95
C SER A 174 27.21 -5.69 -57.95
N PRO A 175 27.93 -5.81 -56.81
CA PRO A 175 27.73 -6.90 -55.87
C PRO A 175 26.38 -6.81 -55.14
N SER A 176 25.76 -7.95 -54.85
CA SER A 176 24.55 -8.03 -54.02
C SER A 176 24.86 -7.76 -52.54
N VAL A 177 23.86 -7.35 -51.75
CA VAL A 177 24.01 -7.12 -50.30
C VAL A 177 24.62 -8.32 -49.58
N ALA A 178 24.22 -9.55 -49.94
CA ALA A 178 24.77 -10.77 -49.35
C ALA A 178 26.27 -10.98 -49.66
N SER A 179 26.71 -10.68 -50.88
CA SER A 179 28.13 -10.76 -51.26
C SER A 179 28.97 -9.66 -50.61
N MET A 180 28.39 -8.47 -50.45
CA MET A 180 29.00 -7.35 -49.73
C MET A 180 29.17 -7.68 -48.24
N ALA A 181 28.12 -8.21 -47.61
CA ALA A 181 28.15 -8.66 -46.21
C ALA A 181 29.25 -9.70 -45.97
N SER A 182 29.36 -10.67 -46.88
CA SER A 182 30.33 -11.75 -46.78
C SER A 182 31.77 -11.26 -46.87
N LEU A 183 32.07 -10.34 -47.80
CA LEU A 183 33.41 -9.77 -47.94
C LEU A 183 33.73 -8.80 -46.78
N ALA A 184 32.78 -7.96 -46.38
CA ALA A 184 32.96 -7.05 -45.26
C ALA A 184 33.24 -7.82 -43.96
N LEU A 185 32.52 -8.92 -43.73
CA LEU A 185 32.77 -9.82 -42.60
C LEU A 185 34.17 -10.45 -42.68
N ALA A 186 34.67 -10.79 -43.87
CA ALA A 186 36.03 -11.32 -44.04
C ALA A 186 37.10 -10.27 -43.73
N PHE A 187 36.88 -9.00 -44.08
CA PHE A 187 37.76 -7.89 -43.73
C PHE A 187 37.79 -7.63 -42.23
N VAL A 188 36.61 -7.53 -41.61
CA VAL A 188 36.47 -7.41 -40.14
C VAL A 188 37.15 -8.57 -39.43
N ASN A 189 37.06 -9.78 -40.00
CA ASN A 189 37.68 -10.95 -39.42
C ASN A 189 39.16 -11.15 -39.75
N SER A 190 39.76 -10.29 -40.57
CA SER A 190 41.17 -10.39 -40.94
C SER A 190 42.08 -10.26 -39.71
N ALA A 191 43.27 -10.86 -39.77
CA ALA A 191 44.22 -10.79 -38.67
C ALA A 191 44.64 -9.35 -38.36
N GLU A 192 44.74 -8.50 -39.39
CA GLU A 192 45.04 -7.07 -39.29
C GLU A 192 43.92 -6.32 -38.55
N ALA A 193 42.68 -6.41 -39.02
CA ALA A 193 41.53 -5.75 -38.39
C ALA A 193 41.31 -6.18 -36.92
N LYS A 194 41.54 -7.46 -36.61
CA LYS A 194 41.45 -7.97 -35.23
C LYS A 194 42.58 -7.45 -34.35
N ALA A 195 43.81 -7.41 -34.85
CA ALA A 195 44.95 -6.91 -34.10
C ALA A 195 44.77 -5.43 -33.73
N ASP A 196 44.25 -4.63 -34.67
CA ASP A 196 44.06 -3.19 -34.48
C ASP A 196 42.86 -2.87 -33.58
N ALA A 197 41.77 -3.64 -33.67
CA ALA A 197 40.53 -3.34 -32.96
C ALA A 197 40.45 -3.87 -31.52
N THR A 198 41.12 -5.00 -31.23
CA THR A 198 40.90 -5.72 -29.96
C THR A 198 41.29 -4.90 -28.74
N ALA A 199 42.48 -4.29 -28.72
CA ALA A 199 42.93 -3.50 -27.57
C ALA A 199 42.11 -2.22 -27.35
N PRO A 200 41.80 -1.42 -28.39
CA PRO A 200 40.86 -0.30 -28.29
C PRO A 200 39.47 -0.66 -27.76
N ILE A 201 38.87 -1.73 -28.26
CA ILE A 201 37.53 -2.18 -27.80
C ILE A 201 37.59 -2.59 -26.34
N GLN A 202 38.62 -3.33 -25.94
CA GLN A 202 38.80 -3.74 -24.55
C GLN A 202 38.96 -2.52 -23.62
N ALA A 203 39.74 -1.51 -24.02
CA ALA A 203 39.88 -0.27 -23.27
C ALA A 203 38.57 0.51 -23.18
N TRP A 204 37.79 0.57 -24.27
CA TRP A 204 36.48 1.21 -24.31
C TRP A 204 35.46 0.52 -23.40
N LEU A 205 35.40 -0.82 -23.44
CA LEU A 205 34.54 -1.61 -22.56
C LEU A 205 34.92 -1.41 -21.09
N GLN A 206 36.20 -1.42 -20.75
CA GLN A 206 36.68 -1.20 -19.39
C GLN A 206 36.33 0.21 -18.87
N GLY A 207 36.36 1.23 -19.72
CA GLY A 207 35.92 2.60 -19.39
C GLY A 207 34.42 2.71 -19.10
N GLY A 208 33.63 1.75 -19.58
CA GLY A 208 32.17 1.69 -19.42
C GLY A 208 31.68 1.05 -18.12
N VAL A 209 32.56 0.70 -17.18
CA VAL A 209 32.18 -0.06 -15.98
C VAL A 209 31.02 0.59 -15.20
N ASN A 210 30.93 1.92 -15.15
CA ASN A 210 29.84 2.63 -14.46
C ASN A 210 28.58 2.86 -15.32
N GLY A 211 28.43 2.14 -16.43
CA GLY A 211 27.29 2.27 -17.35
C GLY A 211 27.35 3.48 -18.28
N SER A 212 28.48 4.21 -18.30
CA SER A 212 28.72 5.35 -19.17
C SER A 212 29.91 5.07 -20.09
N TYR A 213 29.65 4.98 -21.40
CA TYR A 213 30.68 4.66 -22.40
C TYR A 213 31.03 5.91 -23.19
N ALA A 214 32.27 5.99 -23.66
CA ALA A 214 32.65 7.01 -24.62
C ALA A 214 31.85 6.80 -25.92
N SER A 215 31.41 7.89 -26.54
CA SER A 215 30.63 7.87 -27.80
C SER A 215 31.45 7.45 -29.03
N THR A 216 32.75 7.21 -28.86
CA THR A 216 33.70 6.76 -29.90
C THR A 216 34.70 5.78 -29.28
N ILE A 217 35.21 4.82 -30.06
CA ILE A 217 36.30 3.89 -29.64
C ILE A 217 37.65 4.39 -30.16
N PRO A 218 38.51 5.01 -29.31
CA PRO A 218 39.78 5.58 -29.77
C PRO A 218 40.75 4.49 -30.24
N GLY A 219 41.25 4.60 -31.47
CA GLY A 219 42.23 3.66 -32.04
C GLY A 219 41.65 2.62 -33.00
N ILE A 220 40.32 2.54 -33.14
CA ILE A 220 39.69 1.91 -34.30
C ILE A 220 39.47 2.97 -35.35
N THR A 221 39.93 2.71 -36.58
CA THR A 221 39.79 3.60 -37.73
C THR A 221 38.35 3.61 -38.23
N GLY A 222 37.43 4.18 -37.43
CA GLY A 222 35.98 4.20 -37.67
C GLY A 222 35.34 5.58 -37.70
N THR A 223 35.96 6.63 -37.16
CA THR A 223 35.54 8.02 -37.44
C THR A 223 36.48 8.56 -38.51
N PRO A 224 36.01 9.12 -39.65
CA PRO A 224 36.89 10.02 -40.41
C PRO A 224 37.34 11.04 -39.37
N ALA A 225 38.66 11.18 -39.18
CA ALA A 225 39.22 12.04 -38.15
C ALA A 225 38.40 13.33 -38.13
N VAL A 226 37.71 13.59 -37.02
CA VAL A 226 36.86 14.77 -36.93
C VAL A 226 37.80 15.94 -37.09
N THR A 227 37.69 16.60 -38.23
CA THR A 227 38.50 17.78 -38.46
C THR A 227 37.85 18.88 -37.64
N ASN A 228 38.53 19.32 -36.58
CA ASN A 228 38.03 20.42 -35.77
C ASN A 228 38.43 21.73 -36.44
N VAL A 229 37.44 22.57 -36.73
CA VAL A 229 37.67 23.90 -37.27
C VAL A 229 37.06 24.92 -36.32
N ALA A 230 37.87 25.85 -35.83
CA ALA A 230 37.39 26.96 -35.02
C ALA A 230 37.16 28.18 -35.91
N LEU A 231 36.02 28.84 -35.76
CA LEU A 231 35.77 30.16 -36.31
C LEU A 231 36.62 31.20 -35.56
N THR A 232 36.96 32.30 -36.23
CA THR A 232 37.77 33.38 -35.69
C THR A 232 36.90 34.61 -35.40
N THR A 233 37.46 35.65 -34.76
CA THR A 233 36.71 36.90 -34.53
C THR A 233 36.55 37.76 -35.79
N GLY A 234 37.18 37.38 -36.90
CA GLY A 234 37.06 38.03 -38.20
C GLY A 234 35.90 37.46 -39.02
N GLN A 235 35.86 37.81 -40.31
CA GLN A 235 35.01 37.14 -41.28
C GLN A 235 35.67 35.84 -41.72
N ASP A 236 34.97 34.72 -41.58
CA ASP A 236 35.48 33.40 -41.91
C ASP A 236 34.95 32.88 -43.26
N THR A 237 35.78 32.14 -44.01
CA THR A 237 35.34 31.35 -45.18
C THR A 237 35.89 29.95 -45.05
N VAL A 238 35.03 29.01 -44.66
CA VAL A 238 35.38 27.68 -44.20
C VAL A 238 34.74 26.66 -45.15
N SER A 239 35.56 25.90 -45.88
CA SER A 239 35.07 24.85 -46.81
C SER A 239 35.74 23.49 -46.56
N PRO A 240 35.43 22.85 -45.42
CA PRO A 240 36.06 21.60 -45.02
C PRO A 240 35.45 20.41 -45.77
N ALA A 241 36.24 19.34 -45.90
CA ALA A 241 35.82 18.11 -46.57
C ALA A 241 35.87 16.93 -45.60
N GLY A 242 34.96 15.96 -45.77
CA GLY A 242 34.87 14.77 -44.91
C GLY A 242 33.94 14.97 -43.72
N ASN A 243 34.37 14.53 -42.54
CA ASN A 243 33.64 14.66 -41.26
C ASN A 243 34.28 15.75 -40.42
N THR A 244 33.57 16.87 -40.22
CA THR A 244 34.12 18.07 -39.59
C THR A 244 33.25 18.53 -38.43
N ALA A 245 33.88 18.93 -37.32
CA ALA A 245 33.23 19.68 -36.25
C ALA A 245 33.71 21.13 -36.29
N ILE A 246 32.78 22.03 -36.59
CA ILE A 246 33.04 23.48 -36.67
C ILE A 246 32.58 24.09 -35.34
N PHE A 247 33.39 24.94 -34.73
CA PHE A 247 33.13 25.55 -33.42
C PHE A 247 33.08 27.07 -33.53
N GLY A 248 32.00 27.67 -33.03
CA GLY A 248 31.81 29.11 -32.97
C GLY A 248 31.25 29.57 -31.63
N THR A 249 31.57 30.81 -31.25
CA THR A 249 30.94 31.52 -30.13
C THR A 249 30.08 32.66 -30.64
N TYR A 250 28.99 32.97 -29.92
CA TYR A 250 28.05 34.02 -30.29
C TYR A 250 27.79 34.99 -29.13
N ASN A 251 27.39 36.22 -29.45
CA ASN A 251 26.99 37.29 -28.51
C ASN A 251 28.05 37.70 -27.46
N GLY A 252 29.32 37.40 -27.72
CA GLY A 252 30.46 37.80 -26.92
C GLY A 252 30.87 39.26 -27.15
N THR A 253 30.82 40.09 -26.10
CA THR A 253 31.12 41.54 -26.14
C THR A 253 32.45 41.92 -25.46
N ALA A 254 33.03 41.06 -24.64
CA ALA A 254 34.31 41.29 -23.97
C ALA A 254 35.48 40.76 -24.81
N ALA A 255 36.65 41.41 -24.76
CA ALA A 255 37.82 40.99 -25.53
C ALA A 255 38.32 39.56 -25.19
N THR A 256 38.03 39.07 -23.99
CA THR A 256 38.35 37.70 -23.53
C THR A 256 37.24 36.69 -23.83
N GLN A 257 36.11 37.14 -24.39
CA GLN A 257 34.90 36.40 -24.72
C GLN A 257 34.28 37.00 -25.99
N ALA A 258 35.04 37.07 -27.08
CA ALA A 258 34.58 37.66 -28.33
C ALA A 258 33.76 36.65 -29.15
N SER A 259 32.74 37.14 -29.88
CA SER A 259 32.01 36.33 -30.84
C SER A 259 32.92 35.88 -31.99
N THR A 260 32.78 34.63 -32.42
CA THR A 260 33.44 34.09 -33.62
C THR A 260 32.48 33.67 -34.72
N PHE A 261 31.18 33.56 -34.44
CA PHE A 261 30.15 33.42 -35.46
C PHE A 261 29.58 34.82 -35.76
N ASN A 262 30.14 35.47 -36.79
CA ASN A 262 29.98 36.89 -37.07
C ASN A 262 29.41 37.18 -38.45
N ALA A 263 29.07 38.46 -38.68
CA ALA A 263 28.52 38.91 -39.94
C ALA A 263 29.48 38.63 -41.12
N GLY A 264 28.95 37.96 -42.15
CA GLY A 264 29.68 37.65 -43.38
C GLY A 264 30.37 36.28 -43.43
N ASP A 265 30.27 35.45 -42.38
CA ASP A 265 30.89 34.12 -42.37
C ASP A 265 30.29 33.18 -43.42
N SER A 266 31.11 32.42 -44.13
CA SER A 266 30.65 31.44 -45.11
C SER A 266 31.17 30.04 -44.78
N ILE A 267 30.26 29.15 -44.42
CA ILE A 267 30.52 27.75 -44.10
C ILE A 267 29.94 26.88 -45.22
N ASN A 268 30.80 26.15 -45.93
CA ASN A 268 30.40 25.25 -47.00
C ASN A 268 31.11 23.91 -46.87
N ALA A 269 30.57 23.04 -46.01
CA ALA A 269 31.14 21.72 -45.79
C ALA A 269 30.75 20.73 -46.90
N THR A 270 31.63 19.77 -47.18
CA THR A 270 31.38 18.68 -48.12
C THR A 270 31.64 17.34 -47.44
N GLY A 271 30.87 16.29 -47.77
CA GLY A 271 30.95 15.00 -47.08
C GLY A 271 29.74 14.74 -46.17
N LEU A 272 29.88 13.81 -45.23
CA LEU A 272 28.82 13.37 -44.32
C LEU A 272 29.22 13.64 -42.86
N ASN A 273 28.22 13.77 -41.98
CA ASN A 273 28.35 13.97 -40.52
C ASN A 273 28.96 15.30 -40.05
N ASN A 274 28.98 16.32 -40.91
CA ASN A 274 29.46 17.64 -40.54
C ASN A 274 28.58 18.28 -39.46
N THR A 275 29.21 18.79 -38.41
CA THR A 275 28.56 19.41 -37.26
C THR A 275 29.01 20.85 -37.08
N LEU A 276 28.08 21.76 -36.83
CA LEU A 276 28.35 23.12 -36.38
C LEU A 276 27.92 23.25 -34.91
N ASN A 277 28.86 23.57 -34.03
CA ASN A 277 28.65 23.77 -32.61
C ASN A 277 28.77 25.26 -32.28
N LEU A 278 27.66 25.87 -31.86
CA LEU A 278 27.58 27.27 -31.47
C LEU A 278 27.30 27.39 -29.98
N THR A 279 28.16 28.12 -29.28
CA THR A 279 28.00 28.43 -27.87
C THR A 279 27.78 29.93 -27.68
N ASP A 280 26.63 30.29 -27.11
CA ASP A 280 26.40 31.64 -26.63
C ASP A 280 27.22 31.90 -25.36
N ILE A 281 27.92 33.02 -25.34
CA ILE A 281 28.78 33.48 -24.25
C ILE A 281 28.36 34.86 -23.73
N GLY A 282 27.18 35.35 -24.15
CA GLY A 282 26.57 36.58 -23.67
C GLY A 282 25.98 36.46 -22.25
N THR A 283 25.58 37.59 -21.68
CA THR A 283 24.87 37.66 -20.37
C THR A 283 23.75 38.71 -20.40
N GLY A 284 22.56 38.36 -19.90
CA GLY A 284 21.39 39.22 -19.71
C GLY A 284 20.39 39.33 -20.87
N GLY A 285 20.29 38.37 -21.81
CA GLY A 285 19.43 38.51 -23.01
C GLY A 285 18.81 37.22 -23.57
N SER A 286 18.54 37.23 -24.88
CA SER A 286 18.17 36.04 -25.67
C SER A 286 19.14 35.92 -26.84
N ALA A 287 19.65 34.71 -27.07
CA ALA A 287 20.58 34.40 -28.14
C ALA A 287 19.81 34.09 -29.44
N ASP A 288 19.80 35.04 -30.38
CA ASP A 288 19.21 34.84 -31.71
C ASP A 288 20.27 34.41 -32.74
N PHE A 289 20.24 33.13 -33.13
CA PHE A 289 21.10 32.55 -34.17
C PHE A 289 20.49 32.65 -35.57
N SER A 290 19.33 33.27 -35.71
CA SER A 290 18.53 33.25 -36.95
C SER A 290 18.96 34.29 -37.98
N ASN A 291 19.61 35.37 -37.57
CA ASN A 291 19.76 36.57 -38.41
C ASN A 291 21.15 37.22 -38.33
N VAL A 292 22.21 36.41 -38.46
CA VAL A 292 23.58 36.95 -38.48
C VAL A 292 23.87 37.43 -39.90
N ALA A 293 23.88 38.75 -40.10
CA ALA A 293 23.88 39.35 -41.43
C ALA A 293 25.04 38.84 -42.32
N GLY A 294 24.71 38.33 -43.52
CA GLY A 294 25.71 37.87 -44.49
C GLY A 294 26.30 36.50 -44.21
N VAL A 295 25.86 35.79 -43.16
CA VAL A 295 26.28 34.41 -42.91
C VAL A 295 25.67 33.45 -43.95
N THR A 296 26.40 32.40 -44.33
CA THR A 296 25.90 31.28 -45.14
C THR A 296 26.35 29.94 -44.57
N VAL A 297 25.45 28.96 -44.44
CA VAL A 297 25.79 27.62 -43.93
C VAL A 297 25.25 26.53 -44.87
N SER A 298 26.14 25.75 -45.49
CA SER A 298 25.82 24.69 -46.43
C SER A 298 26.58 23.41 -46.11
N GLY A 299 25.94 22.25 -46.33
CA GLY A 299 26.54 20.93 -46.21
C GLY A 299 26.85 20.47 -44.79
N VAL A 300 26.30 21.16 -43.78
CA VAL A 300 26.30 20.77 -42.36
C VAL A 300 25.06 19.92 -42.08
N GLN A 301 25.23 18.76 -41.45
CA GLN A 301 24.13 17.84 -41.11
C GLN A 301 23.55 18.12 -39.72
N THR A 302 24.38 18.53 -38.77
CA THR A 302 23.98 18.78 -37.38
C THR A 302 24.35 20.18 -36.94
N LEU A 303 23.37 20.94 -36.43
CA LEU A 303 23.62 22.19 -35.72
C LEU A 303 23.35 21.98 -34.23
N ASN A 304 24.35 22.24 -33.39
CA ASN A 304 24.22 22.26 -31.93
C ASN A 304 24.33 23.69 -31.44
N VAL A 305 23.35 24.13 -30.66
CA VAL A 305 23.30 25.45 -30.03
C VAL A 305 23.24 25.27 -28.52
N ILE A 306 24.09 25.98 -27.80
CA ILE A 306 24.13 25.98 -26.33
C ILE A 306 24.09 27.42 -25.85
N SER A 307 23.14 27.75 -24.97
CA SER A 307 23.06 29.04 -24.29
C SER A 307 22.64 28.85 -22.84
N SER A 308 23.11 29.73 -21.97
CA SER A 308 22.61 29.89 -20.60
C SER A 308 21.40 30.84 -20.52
N GLU A 309 20.81 31.15 -21.67
CA GLU A 309 19.71 32.10 -21.86
C GLU A 309 18.69 31.53 -22.86
N ALA A 310 17.66 32.34 -23.17
CA ALA A 310 16.63 31.96 -24.10
C ALA A 310 17.20 31.92 -25.53
N VAL A 311 16.89 30.88 -26.31
CA VAL A 311 17.44 30.68 -27.65
C VAL A 311 16.39 30.97 -28.72
N THR A 312 16.75 31.72 -29.77
CA THR A 312 15.98 31.79 -31.02
C THR A 312 16.81 31.23 -32.17
N ALA A 313 16.26 30.30 -32.94
CA ALA A 313 16.93 29.73 -34.12
C ALA A 313 15.96 29.38 -35.25
N ASN A 314 16.07 30.08 -36.37
CA ASN A 314 15.39 29.75 -37.62
C ASN A 314 16.40 29.13 -38.58
N THR A 315 16.23 27.86 -38.94
CA THR A 315 17.06 27.14 -39.91
C THR A 315 16.33 26.87 -41.22
N ALA A 316 15.00 27.10 -41.28
CA ALA A 316 14.19 26.80 -42.46
C ALA A 316 14.12 27.97 -43.47
N SER A 317 14.07 29.19 -42.95
CA SER A 317 13.79 30.41 -43.74
C SER A 317 14.69 31.58 -43.37
N SER A 318 15.77 31.30 -42.63
CA SER A 318 16.73 32.30 -42.19
C SER A 318 17.56 32.87 -43.34
N VAL A 319 17.99 34.13 -43.17
CA VAL A 319 18.97 34.79 -44.04
C VAL A 319 20.34 34.10 -44.06
N ASN A 320 20.65 33.28 -43.05
CA ASN A 320 21.88 32.51 -42.94
C ASN A 320 21.93 31.31 -43.91
N GLY A 321 20.84 31.02 -44.64
CA GLY A 321 20.83 30.10 -45.78
C GLY A 321 21.18 28.63 -45.45
N TYR A 322 20.84 28.15 -44.25
CA TYR A 322 21.10 26.76 -43.84
C TYR A 322 20.59 25.75 -44.87
N SER A 323 21.46 24.85 -45.31
CA SER A 323 21.11 23.75 -46.22
C SER A 323 21.85 22.46 -45.89
N GLY A 324 21.14 21.33 -46.03
CA GLY A 324 21.67 19.99 -45.72
C GLY A 324 21.49 19.52 -44.26
N LEU A 325 20.85 20.32 -43.40
CA LEU A 325 20.61 19.97 -42.00
C LEU A 325 19.60 18.81 -41.86
N THR A 326 20.03 17.78 -41.15
CA THR A 326 19.20 16.64 -40.71
C THR A 326 18.90 16.69 -39.22
N ALA A 327 19.69 17.44 -38.42
CA ALA A 327 19.49 17.58 -36.99
C ALA A 327 19.79 19.01 -36.48
N LEU A 328 18.99 19.47 -35.53
CA LEU A 328 19.16 20.69 -34.75
C LEU A 328 18.99 20.37 -33.26
N THR A 329 20.05 20.52 -32.47
CA THR A 329 20.03 20.34 -31.01
C THR A 329 20.19 21.69 -30.32
N VAL A 330 19.31 22.00 -29.38
CA VAL A 330 19.32 23.27 -28.64
C VAL A 330 19.32 22.99 -27.15
N LYS A 331 20.26 23.59 -26.43
CA LYS A 331 20.27 23.67 -24.97
C LYS A 331 20.05 25.13 -24.56
N ALA A 332 18.98 25.40 -23.83
CA ALA A 332 18.56 26.73 -23.46
C ALA A 332 18.26 26.83 -21.95
N VAL A 333 18.07 28.07 -21.50
CA VAL A 333 17.54 28.42 -20.18
C VAL A 333 16.50 29.52 -20.39
N GLY A 334 15.26 29.33 -19.96
CA GLY A 334 14.24 30.38 -20.05
C GLY A 334 13.59 30.50 -21.44
N GLY A 335 13.49 29.40 -22.17
CA GLY A 335 12.71 29.27 -23.40
C GLY A 335 13.54 29.11 -24.67
N ALA A 336 12.92 28.47 -25.66
CA ALA A 336 13.45 28.31 -27.01
C ALA A 336 12.40 28.70 -28.07
N SER A 337 12.81 29.38 -29.14
CA SER A 337 11.96 29.73 -30.29
C SER A 337 12.61 29.24 -31.58
N ILE A 338 12.17 28.08 -32.06
CA ILE A 338 12.82 27.32 -33.12
C ILE A 338 11.92 27.24 -34.36
N THR A 339 12.51 27.42 -35.54
CA THR A 339 11.85 27.12 -36.82
C THR A 339 12.78 26.25 -37.66
N ALA A 340 12.32 25.06 -38.06
CA ALA A 340 13.14 24.08 -38.78
C ALA A 340 12.41 23.50 -40.00
N ALA A 341 13.16 23.10 -41.01
CA ALA A 341 12.60 22.43 -42.19
C ALA A 341 12.05 21.04 -41.82
N SER A 342 11.11 20.52 -42.60
CA SER A 342 10.52 19.20 -42.36
C SER A 342 11.52 18.04 -42.40
N THR A 343 12.71 18.25 -42.99
CA THR A 343 13.78 17.26 -43.08
C THR A 343 14.71 17.28 -41.86
N THR A 344 14.57 18.23 -40.94
CA THR A 344 15.50 18.45 -39.83
C THR A 344 14.86 17.99 -38.53
N ALA A 345 15.39 16.96 -37.88
CA ALA A 345 14.98 16.59 -36.53
C ALA A 345 15.40 17.67 -35.53
N VAL A 346 14.53 18.04 -34.59
CA VAL A 346 14.76 19.09 -33.60
C VAL A 346 14.74 18.48 -32.20
N SER A 347 15.76 18.77 -31.39
CA SER A 347 15.80 18.41 -29.98
C SER A 347 16.10 19.64 -29.13
N VAL A 348 15.18 20.01 -28.24
CA VAL A 348 15.32 21.11 -27.30
C VAL A 348 15.44 20.56 -25.88
N THR A 349 16.43 21.04 -25.14
CA THR A 349 16.55 20.85 -23.70
C THR A 349 16.60 22.21 -23.02
N ASP A 350 15.49 22.61 -22.39
CA ASP A 350 15.46 23.78 -21.51
C ASP A 350 15.67 23.32 -20.07
N SER A 351 16.75 23.80 -19.45
CA SER A 351 17.11 23.41 -18.08
C SER A 351 16.39 24.20 -17.00
N ALA A 352 15.77 25.34 -17.34
CA ALA A 352 14.92 26.11 -16.43
C ALA A 352 13.93 26.96 -17.23
N LEU A 353 12.78 26.39 -17.59
CA LEU A 353 11.71 27.10 -18.30
C LEU A 353 11.02 28.09 -17.34
N GLY A 354 11.54 29.32 -17.32
CA GLY A 354 11.14 30.37 -16.40
C GLY A 354 9.67 30.77 -16.49
N ALA A 355 9.19 31.47 -15.47
CA ALA A 355 7.78 31.89 -15.39
C ALA A 355 7.39 32.72 -16.63
N SER A 356 6.25 32.40 -17.23
CA SER A 356 5.74 33.06 -18.46
C SER A 356 6.66 32.96 -19.70
N HIS A 357 7.65 32.07 -19.72
CA HIS A 357 8.45 31.78 -20.92
C HIS A 357 7.82 30.64 -21.72
N THR A 358 8.29 30.44 -22.96
CA THR A 358 7.74 29.42 -23.86
C THR A 358 8.83 28.71 -24.64
N ASP A 359 8.73 27.39 -24.68
CA ASP A 359 9.42 26.57 -25.68
C ASP A 359 8.51 26.41 -26.90
N SER A 360 8.96 26.91 -28.05
CA SER A 360 8.22 26.93 -29.31
C SER A 360 9.04 26.30 -30.42
N VAL A 361 8.49 25.32 -31.13
CA VAL A 361 9.10 24.69 -32.31
C VAL A 361 8.12 24.69 -33.48
N LEU A 362 8.47 25.32 -34.61
CA LEU A 362 7.71 25.30 -35.85
C LEU A 362 8.42 24.44 -36.92
N GLY A 363 7.67 23.58 -37.59
CA GLY A 363 8.18 22.64 -38.59
C GLY A 363 8.92 21.45 -37.98
N GLY A 364 10.02 21.02 -38.63
CA GLY A 364 10.82 19.89 -38.19
C GLY A 364 10.38 18.52 -38.74
N GLY A 365 11.33 17.57 -38.71
CA GLY A 365 11.09 16.15 -38.86
C GLY A 365 10.50 15.60 -37.56
N ASN A 366 11.31 14.86 -36.79
CA ASN A 366 10.98 14.54 -35.41
C ASN A 366 11.25 15.77 -34.52
N VAL A 367 10.40 16.02 -33.53
CA VAL A 367 10.58 17.08 -32.53
C VAL A 367 10.57 16.47 -31.13
N SER A 368 11.60 16.77 -30.34
CA SER A 368 11.72 16.39 -28.94
C SER A 368 11.96 17.63 -28.08
N ILE A 369 11.20 17.81 -27.00
CA ILE A 369 11.37 18.89 -26.03
C ILE A 369 11.48 18.27 -24.64
N THR A 370 12.49 18.66 -23.88
CA THR A 370 12.60 18.40 -22.45
C THR A 370 12.73 19.72 -21.71
N ALA A 371 11.65 20.17 -21.09
CA ALA A 371 11.60 21.37 -20.27
C ALA A 371 11.74 20.99 -18.80
N SER A 372 12.72 21.54 -18.11
CA SER A 372 12.96 21.33 -16.68
C SER A 372 12.76 22.63 -15.92
N GLY A 373 12.41 22.54 -14.64
CA GLY A 373 12.19 23.73 -13.80
C GLY A 373 11.05 24.61 -14.30
N ALA A 374 10.07 24.02 -15.01
CA ALA A 374 8.90 24.71 -15.51
C ALA A 374 8.18 25.43 -14.36
N ALA A 375 7.96 26.73 -14.54
CA ALA A 375 7.45 27.62 -13.52
C ALA A 375 6.04 28.13 -13.86
N ASN A 376 5.48 28.99 -13.01
CA ASN A 376 4.13 29.51 -13.21
C ASN A 376 3.96 30.15 -14.60
N ALA A 377 2.92 29.73 -15.31
CA ALA A 377 2.57 30.15 -16.67
C ALA A 377 3.61 29.85 -17.76
N SER A 378 4.59 28.95 -17.53
CA SER A 378 5.47 28.46 -18.61
C SER A 378 4.70 27.62 -19.62
N ALA A 379 4.92 27.81 -20.92
CA ALA A 379 4.17 27.11 -21.96
C ALA A 379 5.07 26.33 -22.93
N ILE A 380 4.48 25.38 -23.65
CA ILE A 380 5.16 24.66 -24.73
C ILE A 380 4.26 24.68 -25.97
N THR A 381 4.78 25.07 -27.12
CA THR A 381 4.05 25.10 -28.39
C THR A 381 4.83 24.37 -29.49
N VAL A 382 4.21 23.39 -30.14
CA VAL A 382 4.84 22.64 -31.23
C VAL A 382 3.94 22.66 -32.45
N GLY A 383 4.49 23.08 -33.58
CA GLY A 383 3.83 23.09 -34.87
C GLY A 383 2.79 24.19 -35.02
N SER A 384 2.33 24.34 -36.26
CA SER A 384 1.20 25.19 -36.63
C SER A 384 0.51 24.61 -37.87
N ALA A 385 -0.63 25.17 -38.26
CA ALA A 385 -1.35 24.74 -39.46
C ALA A 385 -0.51 24.79 -40.75
N THR A 386 0.51 25.66 -40.81
CA THR A 386 1.38 25.83 -41.99
C THR A 386 2.78 25.25 -41.80
N ALA A 387 3.16 24.87 -40.58
CA ALA A 387 4.48 24.37 -40.23
C ALA A 387 4.39 23.30 -39.14
N ALA A 388 3.67 22.22 -39.42
CA ALA A 388 3.59 21.07 -38.53
C ALA A 388 4.84 20.17 -38.66
N PRO A 389 5.27 19.51 -37.57
CA PRO A 389 6.27 18.44 -37.65
C PRO A 389 5.78 17.30 -38.56
N THR A 390 6.69 16.73 -39.33
CA THR A 390 6.38 15.60 -40.23
C THR A 390 6.67 14.22 -39.63
N GLY A 391 7.45 14.18 -38.55
CA GLY A 391 7.78 12.98 -37.78
C GLY A 391 7.06 12.95 -36.42
N THR A 392 7.66 12.30 -35.42
CA THR A 392 7.07 12.20 -34.08
C THR A 392 7.27 13.47 -33.27
N VAL A 393 6.35 13.76 -32.34
CA VAL A 393 6.49 14.81 -31.33
C VAL A 393 6.59 14.16 -29.95
N THR A 394 7.62 14.52 -29.18
CA THR A 394 7.80 14.06 -27.78
C THR A 394 8.09 15.26 -26.89
N ILE A 395 7.30 15.41 -25.82
CA ILE A 395 7.43 16.51 -24.86
C ILE A 395 7.50 15.91 -23.46
N VAL A 396 8.51 16.33 -22.70
CA VAL A 396 8.63 16.05 -21.26
C VAL A 396 8.76 17.38 -20.53
N GLU A 397 7.76 17.73 -19.72
CA GLU A 397 7.77 18.90 -18.85
C GLU A 397 7.97 18.44 -17.40
N ASN A 398 9.01 18.95 -16.74
CA ASN A 398 9.30 18.67 -15.34
C ASN A 398 9.15 19.95 -14.52
N ALA A 399 8.16 19.95 -13.61
CA ALA A 399 7.88 21.04 -12.70
C ALA A 399 8.02 20.58 -11.25
N SER A 400 8.54 21.45 -10.39
CA SER A 400 8.54 21.20 -8.95
C SER A 400 8.20 22.45 -8.17
N LEU A 401 7.46 22.27 -7.08
CA LEU A 401 7.15 23.31 -6.11
C LEU A 401 7.81 22.96 -4.78
N SER A 402 8.69 23.84 -4.31
CA SER A 402 9.44 23.68 -3.05
C SER A 402 8.83 24.50 -1.92
N THR A 403 9.17 24.14 -0.68
CA THR A 403 8.67 24.78 0.54
C THR A 403 8.99 26.27 0.53
N ALA A 404 7.95 27.12 0.64
CA ALA A 404 7.94 28.60 0.57
C ALA A 404 7.53 29.25 -0.76
N ALA A 405 7.21 28.48 -1.81
CA ALA A 405 6.58 29.00 -3.01
C ALA A 405 5.05 28.98 -2.89
N GLY A 406 4.35 30.01 -3.40
CA GLY A 406 2.88 30.03 -3.48
C GLY A 406 2.33 29.02 -4.49
N ALA A 407 1.02 28.80 -4.50
CA ALA A 407 0.36 27.97 -5.52
C ALA A 407 0.75 28.40 -6.95
N ALA A 408 0.90 27.42 -7.85
CA ALA A 408 1.36 27.65 -9.22
C ALA A 408 0.54 26.84 -10.23
N THR A 409 0.37 27.41 -11.43
CA THR A 409 -0.29 26.75 -12.56
C THR A 409 0.62 26.87 -13.77
N LEU A 410 0.98 25.75 -14.38
CA LEU A 410 1.77 25.75 -15.60
C LEU A 410 0.94 26.31 -16.76
N GLY A 411 1.62 26.87 -17.76
CA GLY A 411 0.98 27.30 -19.00
C GLY A 411 0.61 26.10 -19.88
N ALA A 412 -0.10 26.37 -20.98
CA ALA A 412 -0.61 25.30 -21.83
C ALA A 412 0.50 24.62 -22.67
N ILE A 413 0.32 23.34 -22.93
CA ILE A 413 1.05 22.60 -23.97
C ILE A 413 0.14 22.52 -25.20
N THR A 414 0.56 23.12 -26.32
CA THR A 414 -0.20 23.12 -27.58
C THR A 414 0.61 22.45 -28.68
N VAL A 415 0.06 21.40 -29.30
CA VAL A 415 0.71 20.67 -30.40
C VAL A 415 -0.18 20.65 -31.63
N THR A 416 0.37 20.97 -32.80
CA THR A 416 -0.27 20.80 -34.11
C THR A 416 0.58 19.89 -35.00
N GLY A 417 0.08 18.69 -35.28
CA GLY A 417 0.70 17.69 -36.16
C GLY A 417 1.64 16.69 -35.49
N GLY A 418 2.45 16.02 -36.33
CA GLY A 418 3.24 14.85 -35.96
C GLY A 418 2.55 13.52 -36.24
N THR A 419 3.30 12.46 -36.49
CA THR A 419 2.77 11.10 -36.75
C THR A 419 2.24 10.43 -35.47
N THR A 420 3.00 10.60 -34.39
CA THR A 420 2.65 10.26 -33.01
C THR A 420 3.00 11.44 -32.12
N VAL A 421 2.12 11.78 -31.19
CA VAL A 421 2.35 12.84 -30.19
C VAL A 421 2.40 12.20 -28.81
N SER A 422 3.49 12.40 -28.08
CA SER A 422 3.68 11.92 -26.71
C SER A 422 4.02 13.09 -25.79
N ILE A 423 3.24 13.30 -24.74
CA ILE A 423 3.38 14.41 -23.79
C ILE A 423 3.40 13.83 -22.38
N THR A 424 4.41 14.19 -21.58
CA THR A 424 4.54 13.79 -20.19
C THR A 424 4.76 15.01 -19.30
N GLU A 425 3.86 15.25 -18.35
CA GLU A 425 3.98 16.27 -17.31
C GLU A 425 4.33 15.62 -15.96
N ASN A 426 5.57 15.81 -15.53
CA ASN A 426 6.12 15.32 -14.27
C ASN A 426 6.09 16.45 -13.23
N LEU A 427 5.16 16.38 -12.29
CA LEU A 427 4.96 17.38 -11.24
C LEU A 427 5.42 16.81 -9.89
N ALA A 428 6.20 17.58 -9.15
CA ALA A 428 6.59 17.24 -7.78
C ALA A 428 6.27 18.41 -6.83
N ASN A 429 5.38 18.21 -5.87
CA ASN A 429 5.06 19.24 -4.89
C ASN A 429 5.47 18.80 -3.48
N SER A 430 6.50 19.45 -2.94
CA SER A 430 6.98 19.23 -1.57
C SER A 430 6.54 20.33 -0.60
N ASP A 431 5.73 21.31 -1.04
CA ASP A 431 5.22 22.36 -0.16
C ASP A 431 4.03 21.90 0.68
N VAL A 432 4.36 21.44 1.88
CA VAL A 432 3.41 21.01 2.90
C VAL A 432 3.08 22.10 3.92
N THR A 433 3.67 23.31 3.79
CA THR A 433 3.57 24.36 4.82
C THR A 433 2.20 25.05 4.80
N ALA A 434 1.71 25.38 3.60
CA ALA A 434 0.42 26.02 3.40
C ALA A 434 -0.61 25.10 2.71
N GLY A 435 -0.22 23.87 2.35
CA GLY A 435 -1.04 23.00 1.52
C GLY A 435 -1.27 23.61 0.13
N ASN A 436 -0.21 24.14 -0.49
CA ASN A 436 -0.32 24.75 -1.82
C ASN A 436 -0.51 23.71 -2.92
N LEU A 437 -1.09 24.15 -4.03
CA LEU A 437 -1.40 23.34 -5.19
C LEU A 437 -0.46 23.66 -6.35
N LEU A 438 0.14 22.64 -6.97
CA LEU A 438 0.79 22.73 -8.26
C LEU A 438 -0.15 22.14 -9.31
N THR A 439 -0.56 22.94 -10.29
CA THR A 439 -1.52 22.55 -11.33
C THR A 439 -0.80 22.40 -12.67
N ALA A 440 -0.97 21.25 -13.30
CA ALA A 440 -0.47 20.95 -14.64
C ALA A 440 -1.11 21.87 -15.70
N GLY A 441 -0.41 22.03 -16.81
CA GLY A 441 -0.85 22.84 -17.94
C GLY A 441 -2.02 22.18 -18.66
N ALA A 442 -2.89 22.97 -19.30
CA ALA A 442 -3.86 22.40 -20.23
C ALA A 442 -3.12 21.84 -21.46
N VAL A 443 -3.47 20.62 -21.88
CA VAL A 443 -2.88 19.97 -23.05
C VAL A 443 -3.86 20.04 -24.21
N SER A 444 -3.42 20.60 -25.34
CA SER A 444 -4.20 20.69 -26.58
C SER A 444 -3.41 20.10 -27.75
N VAL A 445 -3.92 19.02 -28.34
CA VAL A 445 -3.33 18.37 -29.51
C VAL A 445 -4.29 18.47 -30.70
N THR A 446 -3.87 19.14 -31.76
CA THR A 446 -4.55 19.14 -33.06
C THR A 446 -3.79 18.25 -34.03
N GLY A 447 -4.39 17.12 -34.40
CA GLY A 447 -3.81 16.20 -35.37
C GLY A 447 -3.72 16.81 -36.77
N THR A 448 -2.86 16.22 -37.59
CA THR A 448 -2.83 16.39 -39.04
C THR A 448 -3.25 15.07 -39.71
N ALA A 449 -3.29 15.02 -41.04
CA ALA A 449 -3.64 13.80 -41.78
C ALA A 449 -2.67 12.62 -41.58
N THR A 450 -1.58 12.78 -40.82
CA THR A 450 -0.64 11.72 -40.49
C THR A 450 -0.65 11.34 -39.01
N THR A 451 -1.40 12.06 -38.17
CA THR A 451 -1.44 11.81 -36.72
C THR A 451 -2.33 10.62 -36.43
N THR A 452 -1.76 9.54 -35.92
CA THR A 452 -2.48 8.28 -35.67
C THR A 452 -2.61 7.92 -34.20
N ASN A 453 -1.67 8.37 -33.38
CA ASN A 453 -1.59 8.04 -31.96
C ASN A 453 -1.25 9.28 -31.12
N VAL A 454 -1.95 9.46 -30.01
CA VAL A 454 -1.68 10.51 -29.04
C VAL A 454 -1.57 9.92 -27.64
N VAL A 455 -0.51 10.25 -26.92
CA VAL A 455 -0.26 9.83 -25.54
C VAL A 455 -0.06 11.05 -24.67
N VAL A 456 -0.85 11.18 -23.60
CA VAL A 456 -0.73 12.25 -22.61
C VAL A 456 -0.67 11.63 -21.23
N ALA A 457 0.42 11.85 -20.51
CA ALA A 457 0.61 11.40 -19.15
C ALA A 457 0.88 12.58 -18.23
N GLN A 458 0.14 12.65 -17.13
CA GLN A 458 0.35 13.64 -16.08
C GLN A 458 0.60 12.92 -14.77
N THR A 459 1.24 13.60 -13.82
CA THR A 459 1.37 13.07 -12.46
C THR A 459 -0.01 12.94 -11.79
N ALA A 460 -0.21 11.88 -11.00
CA ALA A 460 -1.50 11.65 -10.35
C ALA A 460 -1.90 12.81 -9.44
N ALA A 461 -3.18 13.20 -9.48
CA ALA A 461 -3.70 14.23 -8.60
C ALA A 461 -3.56 13.83 -7.12
N ALA A 462 -3.21 14.80 -6.29
CA ALA A 462 -3.06 14.63 -4.85
C ALA A 462 -3.76 15.78 -4.13
N THR A 463 -4.52 15.47 -3.09
CA THR A 463 -5.18 16.50 -2.27
C THR A 463 -4.13 17.20 -1.41
N ALA A 464 -4.13 18.53 -1.44
CA ALA A 464 -3.23 19.32 -0.60
C ALA A 464 -3.69 19.23 0.87
N THR A 465 -2.76 18.93 1.76
CA THR A 465 -3.00 18.96 3.22
C THR A 465 -1.83 19.66 3.88
N ALA A 466 -2.10 20.71 4.66
CA ALA A 466 -1.07 21.38 5.42
C ALA A 466 -0.56 20.47 6.54
N GLY A 467 0.76 20.37 6.70
CA GLY A 467 1.35 19.67 7.82
C GLY A 467 1.10 20.43 9.12
N VAL A 468 0.86 19.70 10.20
CA VAL A 468 0.75 20.28 11.54
C VAL A 468 2.07 20.05 12.27
N THR A 469 2.71 21.12 12.73
CA THR A 469 3.85 20.98 13.66
C THR A 469 3.29 20.87 15.06
N GLU A 470 3.77 19.88 15.81
CA GLU A 470 3.26 19.59 17.14
C GLU A 470 3.45 20.77 18.10
N THR A 471 2.41 21.07 18.88
CA THR A 471 2.44 22.13 19.88
C THR A 471 1.80 21.69 21.18
N ALA A 472 2.30 22.23 22.30
CA ALA A 472 1.66 22.11 23.61
C ALA A 472 1.33 23.51 24.15
N ALA A 473 0.06 23.76 24.43
CA ALA A 473 -0.41 24.97 25.10
C ALA A 473 -0.34 24.78 26.61
N ILE A 474 0.66 25.42 27.24
CA ILE A 474 0.95 25.32 28.67
C ILE A 474 0.30 26.51 29.38
N THR A 475 -0.76 26.27 30.15
CA THR A 475 -1.50 27.34 30.84
C THR A 475 -0.98 27.50 32.27
N VAL A 476 -0.36 28.63 32.57
CA VAL A 476 0.19 28.94 33.90
C VAL A 476 -0.92 29.43 34.82
N GLY A 477 -1.04 28.83 36.01
CA GLY A 477 -2.04 29.20 37.01
C GLY A 477 -1.65 30.38 37.90
N ALA A 478 -2.64 30.96 38.59
CA ALA A 478 -2.43 32.09 39.50
C ALA A 478 -1.64 31.72 40.78
N GLY A 479 -1.41 30.43 41.04
CA GLY A 479 -0.78 29.91 42.26
C GLY A 479 0.71 30.23 42.41
N GLY A 480 1.42 30.50 41.30
CA GLY A 480 2.85 30.79 41.33
C GLY A 480 3.69 29.69 41.98
N LEU A 481 4.86 30.04 42.51
CA LEU A 481 5.74 29.13 43.28
C LEU A 481 6.27 29.83 44.54
N THR A 482 6.51 29.07 45.61
CA THR A 482 7.28 29.55 46.77
C THR A 482 8.72 29.03 46.76
N ALA A 483 9.56 29.50 47.68
CA ALA A 483 10.97 29.12 47.74
C ALA A 483 11.14 27.59 47.83
N GLY A 484 12.01 27.02 46.99
CA GLY A 484 12.28 25.58 46.90
C GLY A 484 11.31 24.79 46.01
N GLN A 485 10.16 25.35 45.61
CA GLN A 485 9.24 24.70 44.67
C GLN A 485 9.78 24.78 43.24
N SER A 486 9.43 23.80 42.42
CA SER A 486 9.92 23.67 41.04
C SER A 486 8.84 23.25 40.05
N VAL A 487 9.04 23.63 38.79
CA VAL A 487 8.29 23.16 37.62
C VAL A 487 9.30 22.71 36.57
N THR A 488 9.04 21.57 35.94
CA THR A 488 9.84 21.05 34.81
C THR A 488 8.99 21.04 33.56
N ILE A 489 9.50 21.63 32.46
CA ILE A 489 8.86 21.62 31.14
C ILE A 489 9.91 21.17 30.12
N GLY A 490 9.62 20.10 29.38
CA GLY A 490 10.48 19.55 28.33
C GLY A 490 11.90 19.23 28.80
N GLY A 491 12.09 18.86 30.07
CA GLY A 491 13.40 18.57 30.67
C GLY A 491 14.15 19.76 31.26
N LEU A 492 13.67 21.01 31.09
CA LEU A 492 14.20 22.18 31.79
C LEU A 492 13.43 22.42 33.09
N THR A 493 14.14 22.44 34.22
CA THR A 493 13.56 22.63 35.55
C THR A 493 13.89 24.02 36.09
N TYR A 494 12.87 24.78 36.48
CA TYR A 494 13.00 26.04 37.20
C TYR A 494 12.67 25.83 38.67
N THR A 495 13.57 26.21 39.58
CA THR A 495 13.39 26.16 41.04
C THR A 495 13.38 27.57 41.61
N SER A 496 12.29 27.96 42.27
CA SER A 496 12.14 29.31 42.83
C SER A 496 13.05 29.52 44.05
N THR A 497 13.77 30.64 44.13
CA THR A 497 14.56 31.02 45.33
C THR A 497 13.76 31.87 46.33
N GLY A 498 12.56 32.31 45.94
CA GLY A 498 11.63 33.13 46.72
C GLY A 498 10.17 32.89 46.31
N VAL A 499 9.30 33.91 46.43
CA VAL A 499 7.96 33.87 45.82
C VAL A 499 8.08 34.25 44.34
N THR A 500 7.75 33.32 43.44
CA THR A 500 7.61 33.56 42.00
C THR A 500 6.13 33.70 41.67
N THR A 501 5.72 34.87 41.17
CA THR A 501 4.34 35.14 40.72
C THR A 501 4.04 34.44 39.38
N GLN A 502 2.76 34.32 39.00
CA GLN A 502 2.32 33.78 37.70
C GLN A 502 3.07 34.42 36.52
N ALA A 503 3.14 35.75 36.47
CA ALA A 503 3.85 36.48 35.40
C ALA A 503 5.37 36.23 35.39
N GLN A 504 5.98 36.03 36.56
CA GLN A 504 7.41 35.70 36.64
C GLN A 504 7.68 34.26 36.21
N LEU A 505 6.78 33.31 36.52
CA LEU A 505 6.88 31.94 36.05
C LEU A 505 6.64 31.85 34.53
N GLU A 506 5.72 32.65 33.99
CA GLU A 506 5.54 32.80 32.54
C GLU A 506 6.84 33.28 31.87
N THR A 507 7.46 34.31 32.46
CA THR A 507 8.75 34.85 31.98
C THR A 507 9.89 33.83 32.09
N ALA A 508 9.84 32.91 33.05
CA ALA A 508 10.84 31.86 33.22
C ALA A 508 10.89 30.90 32.02
N PHE A 509 9.74 30.60 31.41
CA PHE A 509 9.62 29.66 30.30
C PHE A 509 9.28 30.31 28.95
N ALA A 510 9.13 31.63 28.84
CA ALA A 510 8.82 32.29 27.58
C ALA A 510 10.05 32.45 26.65
N ASN A 511 9.81 32.37 25.34
CA ASN A 511 10.80 32.63 24.27
C ASN A 511 12.09 31.80 24.36
N LEU A 512 12.01 30.55 24.81
CA LEU A 512 13.17 29.67 24.91
C LEU A 512 13.35 28.87 23.62
N ALA A 513 14.59 28.80 23.11
CA ALA A 513 14.92 27.91 22.01
C ALA A 513 15.04 26.45 22.49
N ALA A 514 14.84 25.48 21.59
CA ALA A 514 15.21 24.10 21.87
C ALA A 514 16.71 24.01 22.22
N GLY A 515 17.04 23.27 23.26
CA GLY A 515 18.38 23.22 23.86
C GLY A 515 18.65 24.27 24.93
N ALA A 516 17.68 25.13 25.29
CA ALA A 516 17.86 26.13 26.33
C ALA A 516 18.14 25.48 27.70
N THR A 517 19.16 25.99 28.40
CA THR A 517 19.53 25.60 29.77
C THR A 517 19.21 26.67 30.81
N THR A 518 18.69 27.82 30.39
CA THR A 518 18.30 28.96 31.23
C THR A 518 17.21 29.79 30.54
N GLY A 519 16.53 30.64 31.30
CA GLY A 519 15.43 31.50 30.82
C GLY A 519 15.33 32.83 31.58
N GLY A 520 14.30 33.62 31.27
CA GLY A 520 14.12 34.98 31.81
C GLY A 520 13.97 35.06 33.34
N GLY A 521 13.67 33.95 34.01
CA GLY A 521 13.49 33.83 35.46
C GLY A 521 14.77 33.72 36.30
N ALA A 522 15.97 33.86 35.74
CA ALA A 522 17.24 33.66 36.47
C ALA A 522 17.45 34.59 37.68
N GLY A 523 16.71 35.71 37.75
CA GLY A 523 16.73 36.62 38.91
C GLY A 523 15.82 36.18 40.07
N THR A 524 14.88 35.27 39.84
CA THR A 524 13.87 34.81 40.82
C THR A 524 13.97 33.32 41.15
N GLY A 525 14.85 32.59 40.47
CA GLY A 525 15.08 31.15 40.65
C GLY A 525 16.32 30.64 39.93
N SER A 526 16.60 29.34 40.04
CA SER A 526 17.70 28.65 39.38
C SER A 526 17.20 27.59 38.38
N TYR A 527 17.98 27.34 37.32
CA TYR A 527 17.66 26.33 36.30
C TYR A 527 18.56 25.09 36.42
N THR A 528 17.99 23.92 36.15
CA THR A 528 18.72 22.67 35.91
C THR A 528 18.10 21.92 34.73
N GLY A 529 18.88 21.08 34.04
CA GLY A 529 18.41 20.35 32.86
C GLY A 529 18.47 21.16 31.56
N THR A 530 17.72 20.73 30.54
CA THR A 530 17.74 21.32 29.19
C THR A 530 16.40 21.12 28.52
N LEU A 531 15.86 22.18 27.89
CA LEU A 531 14.63 22.10 27.12
C LEU A 531 14.88 21.28 25.85
N THR A 532 14.31 20.08 25.75
CA THR A 532 14.59 19.12 24.67
C THR A 532 13.41 19.00 23.72
N GLY A 533 13.66 18.93 22.42
CA GLY A 533 12.64 18.68 21.40
C GLY A 533 11.72 19.85 21.05
N PHE A 534 11.56 20.84 21.94
CA PHE A 534 10.62 21.95 21.78
C PHE A 534 11.27 23.32 22.04
N SER A 535 10.76 24.35 21.37
CA SER A 535 10.96 25.75 21.73
C SER A 535 9.69 26.33 22.33
N THR A 536 9.77 27.37 23.15
CA THR A 536 8.59 28.05 23.72
C THR A 536 8.43 29.46 23.17
N GLY A 537 7.18 29.86 22.93
CA GLY A 537 6.82 31.22 22.50
C GLY A 537 6.68 32.21 23.66
N ALA A 538 6.28 33.44 23.33
CA ALA A 538 5.90 34.43 24.33
C ALA A 538 4.63 34.00 25.07
N ALA A 539 4.52 34.34 26.35
CA ALA A 539 3.30 34.13 27.11
C ALA A 539 2.20 35.10 26.64
N ALA A 540 1.03 34.57 26.28
CA ALA A 540 -0.15 35.35 25.90
C ALA A 540 -1.36 34.83 26.66
N ALA A 541 -2.07 35.72 27.37
CA ALA A 541 -3.20 35.34 28.23
C ALA A 541 -2.87 34.17 29.18
N HIS A 542 -1.67 34.16 29.75
CA HIS A 542 -1.14 33.13 30.66
C HIS A 542 -0.84 31.76 30.02
N VAL A 543 -0.84 31.68 28.68
CA VAL A 543 -0.48 30.46 27.95
C VAL A 543 0.89 30.63 27.30
N ILE A 544 1.78 29.66 27.52
CA ILE A 544 3.02 29.49 26.77
C ILE A 544 2.81 28.37 25.77
N THR A 545 2.97 28.66 24.48
CA THR A 545 2.93 27.61 23.46
C THR A 545 4.34 27.06 23.28
N ALA A 546 4.53 25.78 23.59
CA ALA A 546 5.68 25.02 23.16
C ALA A 546 5.45 24.48 21.74
N THR A 547 6.45 24.54 20.88
CA THR A 547 6.40 24.09 19.48
C THR A 547 7.57 23.17 19.21
N SER A 548 7.30 21.99 18.64
CA SER A 548 8.32 21.00 18.31
C SER A 548 9.34 21.56 17.33
N ALA A 549 10.61 21.20 17.53
CA ALA A 549 11.69 21.49 16.60
C ALA A 549 11.60 20.64 15.32
N THR A 550 10.88 19.51 15.37
CA THR A 550 10.64 18.65 14.21
C THR A 550 9.30 19.02 13.60
N LYS A 551 9.32 19.57 12.39
CA LYS A 551 8.10 20.02 11.70
C LYS A 551 7.30 18.85 11.13
N PHE A 552 5.99 19.04 11.07
CA PHE A 552 5.05 18.19 10.31
C PHE A 552 5.13 16.70 10.62
N THR A 553 5.47 16.36 11.87
CA THR A 553 5.65 14.98 12.31
C THR A 553 5.18 14.88 13.75
N ASN A 554 4.49 13.78 14.07
CA ASN A 554 4.17 13.45 15.46
C ASN A 554 5.45 13.05 16.19
N VAL A 555 5.83 13.79 17.21
CA VAL A 555 6.98 13.49 18.08
C VAL A 555 6.47 12.92 19.41
N THR A 556 7.38 12.66 20.35
CA THR A 556 6.99 12.34 21.71
C THR A 556 6.47 13.60 22.39
N ASP A 557 5.27 13.48 22.95
CA ASP A 557 4.56 14.47 23.75
C ASP A 557 5.47 15.18 24.77
N LEU A 558 5.15 16.45 25.06
CA LEU A 558 5.97 17.32 25.89
C LEU A 558 5.89 16.88 27.36
N ALA A 559 6.92 16.19 27.83
CA ALA A 559 7.02 15.81 29.24
C ALA A 559 7.08 17.04 30.17
N TYR A 560 6.28 17.03 31.23
CA TYR A 560 6.31 18.05 32.27
C TYR A 560 6.08 17.45 33.67
N THR A 561 6.55 18.16 34.69
CA THR A 561 6.30 17.83 36.10
C THR A 561 5.94 19.09 36.86
N ASP A 562 4.81 19.07 37.55
CA ASP A 562 4.35 20.14 38.42
C ASP A 562 3.69 19.57 39.68
N ALA A 563 4.51 19.30 40.69
CA ALA A 563 4.02 18.80 41.98
C ALA A 563 3.31 19.89 42.82
N ASN A 564 3.35 21.16 42.38
CA ASN A 564 2.92 22.31 43.18
C ASN A 564 1.63 22.96 42.64
N GLY A 565 1.08 22.48 41.52
CA GLY A 565 -0.14 23.00 40.91
C GLY A 565 0.01 24.41 40.33
N ALA A 566 1.23 24.77 39.91
CA ALA A 566 1.52 26.04 39.27
C ALA A 566 1.04 26.12 37.80
N LEU A 567 0.82 24.98 37.15
CA LEU A 567 0.21 24.83 35.83
C LEU A 567 -1.25 24.38 35.99
N THR A 568 -2.14 24.98 35.20
CA THR A 568 -3.58 24.62 35.21
C THR A 568 -3.92 23.57 34.15
N SER A 569 -3.22 23.59 33.01
CA SER A 569 -3.36 22.59 31.96
C SER A 569 -2.16 22.60 31.03
N VAL A 570 -1.91 21.45 30.39
CA VAL A 570 -1.06 21.31 29.21
C VAL A 570 -1.90 20.60 28.17
N VAL A 571 -2.23 21.29 27.08
CA VAL A 571 -3.07 20.75 26.00
C VAL A 571 -2.21 20.58 24.76
N GLU A 572 -2.14 19.35 24.26
CA GLU A 572 -1.31 19.01 23.11
C GLU A 572 -2.12 19.00 21.81
N THR A 573 -1.45 19.40 20.72
CA THR A 573 -1.93 19.26 19.35
C THR A 573 -0.87 18.46 18.61
N GLN A 574 -1.19 17.19 18.30
CA GLN A 574 -0.26 16.26 17.68
C GLN A 574 0.23 16.74 16.31
N GLY A 575 1.51 16.48 16.03
CA GLY A 575 2.07 16.74 14.72
C GLY A 575 1.53 15.77 13.66
N SER A 576 1.40 16.24 12.43
CA SER A 576 1.02 15.38 11.30
C SER A 576 1.72 15.81 10.01
N ALA A 577 2.03 14.82 9.17
CA ALA A 577 2.61 15.06 7.86
C ALA A 577 1.58 15.73 6.94
N GLY A 578 2.01 16.77 6.23
CA GLY A 578 1.24 17.33 5.14
C GLY A 578 1.51 16.60 3.84
N THR A 579 0.69 16.88 2.82
CA THR A 579 0.88 16.39 1.45
C THR A 579 0.81 17.59 0.51
N GLY A 580 1.80 17.73 -0.38
CA GLY A 580 1.76 18.75 -1.43
C GLY A 580 0.67 18.41 -2.46
N GLY A 581 -0.18 19.37 -2.80
CA GLY A 581 -1.26 19.14 -3.75
C GLY A 581 -0.78 19.09 -5.19
N ILE A 582 -1.36 18.19 -5.98
CA ILE A 582 -1.20 18.13 -7.43
C ILE A 582 -2.58 18.14 -8.08
N ALA A 583 -2.79 19.02 -9.05
CA ALA A 583 -3.98 19.02 -9.91
C ALA A 583 -3.59 18.79 -11.36
N ASN A 584 -4.37 17.96 -12.05
CA ASN A 584 -4.21 17.72 -13.49
C ASN A 584 -4.74 18.89 -14.32
N GLY A 585 -4.19 19.03 -15.53
CA GLY A 585 -4.71 19.88 -16.59
C GLY A 585 -5.73 19.15 -17.48
N ALA A 586 -6.62 19.91 -18.11
CA ALA A 586 -7.57 19.35 -19.07
C ALA A 586 -6.85 18.93 -20.36
N VAL A 587 -7.27 17.81 -20.95
CA VAL A 587 -6.70 17.27 -22.19
C VAL A 587 -7.72 17.39 -23.32
N THR A 588 -7.39 18.14 -24.37
CA THR A 588 -8.21 18.30 -25.58
C THR A 588 -7.45 17.75 -26.78
N ILE A 589 -8.00 16.72 -27.42
CA ILE A 589 -7.40 16.10 -28.61
C ILE A 589 -8.39 16.27 -29.76
N THR A 590 -7.97 16.89 -30.86
CA THR A 590 -8.82 17.16 -32.02
C THR A 590 -8.17 16.62 -33.28
N ASP A 591 -8.84 15.70 -33.97
CA ASP A 591 -8.43 15.25 -35.28
C ASP A 591 -8.62 16.35 -36.34
N VAL A 592 -7.77 16.36 -37.37
CA VAL A 592 -7.87 17.33 -38.48
C VAL A 592 -9.25 17.33 -39.16
N ASN A 593 -9.93 16.17 -39.16
CA ASN A 593 -11.24 15.96 -39.75
C ASN A 593 -12.36 15.87 -38.70
N ALA A 594 -12.13 16.27 -37.43
CA ALA A 594 -13.13 16.19 -36.36
C ALA A 594 -14.49 16.85 -36.71
N GLY A 595 -14.46 18.01 -37.38
CA GLY A 595 -15.67 18.71 -37.84
C GLY A 595 -16.18 18.29 -39.22
N SER A 596 -15.59 17.27 -39.85
CA SER A 596 -15.96 16.82 -41.18
C SER A 596 -17.12 15.85 -41.15
N THR A 597 -18.13 16.08 -41.99
CA THR A 597 -19.29 15.19 -42.12
C THR A 597 -19.08 14.02 -43.07
N THR A 598 -17.93 13.97 -43.77
CA THR A 598 -17.66 13.01 -44.86
C THR A 598 -16.25 12.42 -44.85
N LYS A 599 -15.27 13.07 -44.21
CA LYS A 599 -13.88 12.58 -44.19
C LYS A 599 -13.63 11.79 -42.91
N ALA A 600 -13.06 10.60 -43.05
CA ALA A 600 -12.49 9.88 -41.93
C ALA A 600 -11.28 10.64 -41.37
N GLY A 601 -11.16 10.65 -40.05
CA GLY A 601 -10.01 11.11 -39.29
C GLY A 601 -8.91 10.06 -39.29
N THR A 602 -7.84 10.37 -38.58
CA THR A 602 -6.63 9.53 -38.55
C THR A 602 -6.21 9.15 -37.14
N ILE A 603 -6.60 9.91 -36.11
CA ILE A 603 -6.33 9.58 -34.71
C ILE A 603 -7.17 8.37 -34.30
N ALA A 604 -6.52 7.20 -34.32
CA ALA A 604 -7.15 5.91 -34.04
C ALA A 604 -6.92 5.41 -32.60
N SER A 605 -5.84 5.88 -31.97
CA SER A 605 -5.44 5.49 -30.62
C SER A 605 -5.13 6.72 -29.76
N VAL A 606 -5.70 6.74 -28.55
CA VAL A 606 -5.39 7.73 -27.52
C VAL A 606 -5.08 7.02 -26.20
N SER A 607 -4.01 7.44 -25.52
CA SER A 607 -3.65 6.97 -24.19
C SER A 607 -3.55 8.14 -23.22
N LEU A 608 -4.33 8.09 -22.13
CA LEU A 608 -4.36 9.10 -21.08
C LEU A 608 -3.93 8.49 -19.74
N THR A 609 -2.94 9.08 -19.08
CA THR A 609 -2.59 8.77 -17.69
C THR A 609 -2.87 10.00 -16.83
N ASN A 610 -3.97 9.94 -16.09
CA ASN A 610 -4.59 11.07 -15.39
C ASN A 610 -5.07 12.21 -16.32
N TYR A 611 -6.21 12.83 -15.97
CA TYR A 611 -6.72 14.01 -16.69
C TYR A 611 -7.73 14.79 -15.84
N ALA A 612 -7.90 16.07 -16.14
CA ALA A 612 -8.86 16.93 -15.45
C ALA A 612 -10.26 16.97 -16.10
N SER A 613 -11.23 17.56 -15.39
CA SER A 613 -12.55 17.85 -15.92
C SER A 613 -12.49 18.76 -17.16
N GLY A 614 -13.37 18.51 -18.13
CA GLY A 614 -13.39 19.25 -19.40
C GLY A 614 -12.49 18.63 -20.48
N SER A 615 -11.89 17.47 -20.21
CA SER A 615 -11.12 16.73 -21.21
C SER A 615 -12.03 16.18 -22.32
N SER A 616 -11.53 16.19 -23.55
CA SER A 616 -12.27 15.75 -24.73
C SER A 616 -11.37 15.16 -25.81
N ILE A 617 -11.92 14.22 -26.57
CA ILE A 617 -11.31 13.61 -27.74
C ILE A 617 -12.30 13.74 -28.90
N SER A 618 -11.91 14.46 -29.94
CA SER A 618 -12.71 14.67 -31.14
C SER A 618 -12.11 13.93 -32.32
N SER A 619 -12.55 12.70 -32.58
CA SER A 619 -12.06 11.87 -33.70
C SER A 619 -13.07 10.78 -34.07
N ASN A 620 -13.53 10.79 -35.32
CA ASN A 620 -14.37 9.74 -35.90
C ASN A 620 -13.60 8.45 -36.27
N ALA A 621 -12.28 8.42 -36.03
CA ALA A 621 -11.42 7.27 -36.28
C ALA A 621 -11.00 6.55 -34.99
N LEU A 622 -11.39 7.03 -33.81
CA LEU A 622 -10.95 6.51 -32.52
C LEU A 622 -11.48 5.08 -32.29
N SER A 623 -10.60 4.09 -32.43
CA SER A 623 -10.90 2.69 -32.18
C SER A 623 -10.35 2.17 -30.86
N THR A 624 -9.39 2.87 -30.26
CA THR A 624 -8.74 2.45 -29.01
C THR A 624 -8.50 3.64 -28.09
N LEU A 625 -9.00 3.53 -26.87
CA LEU A 625 -8.76 4.45 -25.77
C LEU A 625 -8.10 3.69 -24.62
N THR A 626 -6.97 4.16 -24.14
CA THR A 626 -6.30 3.62 -22.95
C THR A 626 -6.35 4.65 -21.84
N ILE A 627 -6.80 4.28 -20.65
CA ILE A 627 -6.84 5.14 -19.47
C ILE A 627 -6.11 4.47 -18.31
N ALA A 628 -5.24 5.23 -17.64
CA ALA A 628 -4.62 4.87 -16.38
C ALA A 628 -4.74 6.01 -15.36
N GLY A 629 -4.71 5.68 -14.07
CA GLY A 629 -4.78 6.67 -12.99
C GLY A 629 -6.17 7.34 -12.88
N THR A 630 -6.23 8.60 -12.50
CA THR A 630 -7.47 9.31 -12.14
C THR A 630 -7.97 10.24 -13.26
N GLY A 631 -9.20 10.01 -13.71
CA GLY A 631 -9.93 10.86 -14.65
C GLY A 631 -11.00 11.67 -13.94
N ALA A 632 -10.80 12.98 -13.81
CA ALA A 632 -11.78 13.87 -13.19
C ALA A 632 -12.88 14.30 -14.18
N GLY A 633 -14.13 14.34 -13.71
CA GLY A 633 -15.28 14.76 -14.52
C GLY A 633 -15.61 13.82 -15.69
N THR A 634 -16.34 14.36 -16.68
CA THR A 634 -16.71 13.62 -17.90
C THR A 634 -15.64 13.78 -18.97
N LEU A 635 -15.12 12.66 -19.49
CA LEU A 635 -14.37 12.63 -20.74
C LEU A 635 -15.36 12.58 -21.91
N SER A 636 -15.35 13.61 -22.76
CA SER A 636 -16.25 13.67 -23.91
C SER A 636 -15.58 13.10 -25.16
N LEU A 637 -16.24 12.15 -25.82
CA LEU A 637 -15.89 11.66 -27.14
C LEU A 637 -16.85 12.29 -28.13
N THR A 638 -16.33 12.94 -29.17
CA THR A 638 -17.14 13.65 -30.16
C THR A 638 -16.63 13.47 -31.58
N ASP A 639 -17.52 13.63 -32.57
CA ASP A 639 -17.15 13.87 -33.95
C ASP A 639 -18.26 14.59 -34.74
N SER A 640 -18.19 14.63 -36.07
CA SER A 640 -19.25 15.15 -36.94
C SER A 640 -19.61 14.24 -38.11
N LEU A 641 -19.13 12.99 -38.12
CA LEU A 641 -19.28 12.09 -39.25
C LEU A 641 -20.72 11.55 -39.33
N THR A 642 -21.37 11.73 -40.48
CA THR A 642 -22.77 11.31 -40.65
C THR A 642 -22.94 9.80 -40.86
N THR A 643 -21.86 9.09 -41.22
CA THR A 643 -21.82 7.63 -41.36
C THR A 643 -20.63 7.11 -40.56
N PRO A 644 -20.83 6.57 -39.36
CA PRO A 644 -19.74 6.16 -38.49
C PRO A 644 -18.82 5.14 -39.14
N THR A 645 -17.52 5.37 -39.08
CA THR A 645 -16.49 4.41 -39.52
C THR A 645 -16.14 3.41 -38.42
N ILE A 646 -16.35 3.79 -37.16
CA ILE A 646 -16.13 2.96 -35.98
C ILE A 646 -17.48 2.79 -35.26
N THR A 647 -17.83 1.55 -34.94
CA THR A 647 -19.00 1.23 -34.11
C THR A 647 -18.62 0.34 -32.92
N ALA A 648 -17.31 0.14 -32.70
CA ALA A 648 -16.79 -0.64 -31.59
C ALA A 648 -15.52 0.04 -31.05
N LEU A 649 -15.53 0.35 -29.75
CA LEU A 649 -14.40 0.98 -29.06
C LEU A 649 -13.71 -0.05 -28.16
N THR A 650 -12.40 -0.16 -28.26
CA THR A 650 -11.59 -0.84 -27.23
C THR A 650 -11.18 0.16 -26.15
N LEU A 651 -11.58 -0.09 -24.91
CA LEU A 651 -11.23 0.71 -23.74
C LEU A 651 -10.28 -0.10 -22.84
N ASN A 652 -8.99 0.21 -22.87
CA ASN A 652 -8.00 -0.41 -22.00
C ASN A 652 -7.92 0.37 -20.68
N LEU A 653 -8.05 -0.31 -19.54
CA LEU A 653 -8.02 0.30 -18.21
C LEU A 653 -6.89 -0.31 -17.37
N ASN A 654 -6.07 0.53 -16.75
CA ASN A 654 -4.99 0.10 -15.86
C ASN A 654 -4.98 0.96 -14.59
N ALA A 655 -5.45 0.38 -13.47
CA ALA A 655 -5.63 1.10 -12.21
C ALA A 655 -6.39 2.43 -12.40
N ALA A 656 -7.41 2.43 -13.26
CA ALA A 656 -8.09 3.64 -13.70
C ALA A 656 -9.28 3.96 -12.78
N THR A 657 -9.44 5.21 -12.37
CA THR A 657 -10.66 5.71 -11.71
C THR A 657 -11.25 6.83 -12.55
N VAL A 658 -12.34 6.54 -13.26
CA VAL A 658 -12.98 7.44 -14.21
C VAL A 658 -14.38 7.74 -13.74
N ASN A 659 -14.74 9.02 -13.61
CA ASN A 659 -16.09 9.41 -13.21
C ASN A 659 -17.11 9.13 -14.33
N ALA A 660 -16.90 9.68 -15.53
CA ALA A 660 -17.79 9.43 -16.66
C ALA A 660 -17.05 9.50 -18.00
N ILE A 661 -17.51 8.71 -18.96
CA ILE A 661 -17.19 8.84 -20.39
C ILE A 661 -18.51 9.03 -21.13
N SER A 662 -18.56 9.99 -22.05
CA SER A 662 -19.75 10.23 -22.87
C SER A 662 -19.35 10.20 -24.34
N ASP A 663 -19.91 9.26 -25.10
CA ASP A 663 -19.99 9.41 -26.55
C ASP A 663 -21.20 10.31 -26.86
N VAL A 664 -20.91 11.50 -27.38
CA VAL A 664 -21.93 12.51 -27.67
C VAL A 664 -22.68 12.20 -28.97
N ASN A 665 -22.04 11.51 -29.90
CA ASN A 665 -22.55 11.24 -31.23
C ASN A 665 -23.35 9.92 -31.27
N ALA A 666 -23.09 9.03 -30.30
CA ALA A 666 -23.81 7.78 -30.05
C ALA A 666 -23.72 6.81 -31.25
N GLU A 667 -22.52 6.53 -31.72
CA GLU A 667 -22.28 5.59 -32.82
C GLU A 667 -21.84 4.21 -32.35
N LEU A 668 -21.37 4.08 -31.11
CA LEU A 668 -20.80 2.83 -30.64
C LEU A 668 -21.93 1.83 -30.34
N LYS A 669 -21.79 0.63 -30.91
CA LYS A 669 -22.65 -0.51 -30.62
C LYS A 669 -22.04 -1.46 -29.62
N THR A 670 -20.70 -1.49 -29.56
CA THR A 670 -19.92 -2.40 -28.73
C THR A 670 -18.80 -1.65 -28.00
N LEU A 671 -18.69 -1.88 -26.70
CA LEU A 671 -17.58 -1.43 -25.88
C LEU A 671 -16.78 -2.66 -25.43
N ASN A 672 -15.51 -2.75 -25.81
CA ASN A 672 -14.59 -3.81 -25.43
C ASN A 672 -13.66 -3.28 -24.34
N VAL A 673 -13.98 -3.53 -23.08
CA VAL A 673 -13.13 -3.16 -21.95
C VAL A 673 -12.08 -4.25 -21.69
N VAL A 674 -10.83 -3.84 -21.58
CA VAL A 674 -9.70 -4.70 -21.23
C VAL A 674 -9.04 -4.16 -19.97
N THR A 675 -9.13 -4.88 -18.86
CA THR A 675 -8.48 -4.50 -17.60
C THR A 675 -7.05 -5.07 -17.51
N GLY A 676 -6.13 -4.32 -16.94
CA GLY A 676 -4.75 -4.77 -16.74
C GLY A 676 -4.06 -4.09 -15.57
N GLY A 677 -2.77 -4.38 -15.41
CA GLY A 677 -1.95 -3.85 -14.33
C GLY A 677 -2.10 -4.62 -13.02
N THR A 678 -1.84 -3.95 -11.90
CA THR A 678 -1.79 -4.56 -10.56
C THR A 678 -2.95 -4.16 -9.65
N ALA A 679 -3.83 -3.24 -10.08
CA ALA A 679 -4.97 -2.76 -9.30
C ALA A 679 -6.27 -2.74 -10.13
N ALA A 680 -7.41 -2.76 -9.43
CA ALA A 680 -8.73 -2.69 -10.04
C ALA A 680 -8.98 -1.34 -10.72
N SER A 681 -9.95 -1.30 -11.63
CA SER A 681 -10.41 -0.06 -12.27
C SER A 681 -11.88 0.20 -11.95
N THR A 682 -12.27 1.47 -11.91
CA THR A 682 -13.64 1.93 -11.71
C THR A 682 -14.01 2.89 -12.82
N VAL A 683 -15.16 2.66 -13.45
CA VAL A 683 -15.81 3.57 -14.39
C VAL A 683 -17.18 3.90 -13.83
N GLY A 684 -17.48 5.18 -13.61
CA GLY A 684 -18.78 5.54 -13.07
C GLY A 684 -19.90 5.28 -14.09
N THR A 685 -19.89 6.05 -15.18
CA THR A 685 -20.85 5.89 -16.29
C THR A 685 -20.14 5.88 -17.65
N PHE A 686 -20.68 5.10 -18.59
CA PHE A 686 -20.41 5.24 -20.01
C PHE A 686 -21.73 5.58 -20.71
N THR A 687 -21.85 6.79 -21.24
CA THR A 687 -23.10 7.26 -21.86
C THR A 687 -22.98 7.19 -23.38
N ASP A 688 -23.82 6.36 -23.98
CA ASP A 688 -24.03 6.23 -25.42
C ASP A 688 -25.42 5.63 -25.62
N ALA A 689 -26.26 6.23 -26.46
CA ALA A 689 -27.65 5.80 -26.66
C ALA A 689 -27.80 4.54 -27.54
N ASN A 690 -26.77 4.17 -28.29
CA ASN A 690 -26.76 3.05 -29.23
C ASN A 690 -25.87 1.88 -28.77
N LEU A 691 -25.25 1.98 -27.59
CA LEU A 691 -24.39 0.95 -27.03
C LEU A 691 -25.22 -0.26 -26.60
N THR A 692 -25.10 -1.37 -27.34
CA THR A 692 -25.87 -2.60 -27.11
C THR A 692 -25.10 -3.71 -26.41
N THR A 693 -23.76 -3.69 -26.49
CA THR A 693 -22.90 -4.76 -25.99
C THR A 693 -21.72 -4.21 -25.21
N LEU A 694 -21.50 -4.74 -24.00
CA LEU A 694 -20.29 -4.53 -23.21
C LEU A 694 -19.54 -5.87 -23.09
N ASN A 695 -18.29 -5.90 -23.56
CA ASN A 695 -17.39 -7.03 -23.35
C ASN A 695 -16.32 -6.60 -22.33
N VAL A 696 -16.10 -7.40 -21.31
CA VAL A 696 -15.08 -7.18 -20.28
C VAL A 696 -14.09 -8.35 -20.33
N SER A 697 -12.81 -8.04 -20.41
CA SER A 697 -11.73 -9.01 -20.41
C SER A 697 -10.51 -8.46 -19.68
N GLY A 698 -9.44 -9.23 -19.57
CA GLY A 698 -8.20 -8.79 -18.94
C GLY A 698 -7.87 -9.56 -17.67
N SER A 699 -7.14 -8.93 -16.75
CA SER A 699 -6.60 -9.57 -15.54
C SER A 699 -7.08 -9.00 -14.22
N GLN A 700 -7.70 -7.81 -14.21
CA GLN A 700 -8.08 -7.10 -12.98
C GLN A 700 -9.60 -6.93 -12.86
N ALA A 701 -10.08 -6.70 -11.65
CA ALA A 701 -11.48 -6.36 -11.41
C ALA A 701 -11.85 -4.99 -12.00
N LEU A 702 -13.09 -4.88 -12.46
CA LEU A 702 -13.72 -3.68 -12.98
C LEU A 702 -15.02 -3.40 -12.21
N THR A 703 -15.16 -2.18 -11.71
CA THR A 703 -16.44 -1.69 -11.17
C THR A 703 -17.07 -0.71 -12.16
N PHE A 704 -18.28 -1.02 -12.63
CA PHE A 704 -19.17 -0.06 -13.27
C PHE A 704 -20.23 0.38 -12.26
N THR A 705 -20.22 1.64 -11.82
CA THR A 705 -21.18 2.08 -10.80
C THR A 705 -22.60 2.18 -11.35
N ASN A 706 -22.75 2.35 -12.66
CA ASN A 706 -24.02 2.48 -13.35
C ASN A 706 -23.99 1.68 -14.66
N GLU A 707 -25.04 0.89 -14.91
CA GLU A 707 -25.25 0.26 -16.21
C GLU A 707 -25.59 1.31 -17.28
N PRO A 708 -24.92 1.28 -18.46
CA PRO A 708 -25.36 2.03 -19.62
C PRO A 708 -26.77 1.58 -20.08
N ALA A 709 -27.71 2.53 -20.16
CA ALA A 709 -29.15 2.25 -20.28
C ALA A 709 -29.59 1.51 -21.55
N SER A 710 -28.80 1.51 -22.62
CA SER A 710 -29.12 0.87 -23.91
C SER A 710 -28.59 -0.56 -24.03
N LEU A 711 -27.89 -1.08 -23.02
CA LEU A 711 -27.30 -2.41 -23.08
C LEU A 711 -28.37 -3.49 -23.27
N THR A 712 -27.98 -4.51 -24.01
CA THR A 712 -28.76 -5.74 -24.19
C THR A 712 -27.94 -6.97 -23.85
N ALA A 713 -26.60 -6.87 -23.86
CA ALA A 713 -25.68 -7.95 -23.51
C ALA A 713 -24.41 -7.44 -22.80
N ILE A 714 -24.01 -8.15 -21.75
CA ILE A 714 -22.74 -8.02 -21.05
C ILE A 714 -22.04 -9.37 -21.07
N ASN A 715 -20.79 -9.40 -21.54
CA ASN A 715 -19.97 -10.61 -21.59
C ASN A 715 -18.66 -10.40 -20.84
N VAL A 716 -18.31 -11.29 -19.91
CA VAL A 716 -17.06 -11.23 -19.13
C VAL A 716 -16.18 -12.46 -19.44
N SER A 717 -14.88 -12.26 -19.62
CA SER A 717 -13.96 -13.32 -20.04
C SER A 717 -12.53 -13.11 -19.51
N GLY A 718 -11.66 -14.11 -19.68
CA GLY A 718 -10.28 -14.04 -19.23
C GLY A 718 -10.18 -14.21 -17.71
N ALA A 719 -9.46 -13.32 -17.03
CA ALA A 719 -9.31 -13.31 -15.57
C ALA A 719 -9.90 -12.02 -14.93
N ALA A 720 -10.64 -11.22 -15.70
CA ALA A 720 -11.29 -10.01 -15.20
C ALA A 720 -12.49 -10.35 -14.29
N GLY A 721 -12.71 -9.56 -13.24
CA GLY A 721 -13.96 -9.59 -12.49
C GLY A 721 -14.81 -8.36 -12.81
N LEU A 722 -16.13 -8.45 -12.76
CA LEU A 722 -17.04 -7.34 -12.97
C LEU A 722 -17.96 -7.15 -11.76
N THR A 723 -17.99 -5.93 -11.22
CA THR A 723 -19.01 -5.47 -10.28
C THR A 723 -19.92 -4.46 -10.98
N ILE A 724 -21.23 -4.74 -11.06
CA ILE A 724 -22.21 -3.86 -11.73
C ILE A 724 -23.63 -4.06 -11.17
N SER A 725 -24.41 -2.98 -11.12
CA SER A 725 -25.87 -3.05 -10.93
C SER A 725 -26.55 -3.12 -12.29
N LEU A 726 -27.27 -4.21 -12.54
CA LEU A 726 -27.83 -4.62 -13.81
C LEU A 726 -29.37 -4.55 -13.78
N ASP A 727 -30.03 -4.13 -14.86
CA ASP A 727 -31.44 -4.41 -15.13
C ASP A 727 -31.56 -5.77 -15.82
N PRO A 728 -31.91 -6.84 -15.08
CA PRO A 728 -31.95 -8.19 -15.63
C PRO A 728 -33.22 -8.45 -16.47
N THR A 729 -34.01 -7.41 -16.74
CA THR A 729 -35.17 -7.47 -17.65
C THR A 729 -34.85 -6.97 -19.06
N ALA A 730 -33.81 -6.15 -19.20
CA ALA A 730 -33.33 -5.63 -20.48
C ALA A 730 -32.10 -6.40 -20.97
N THR A 731 -31.18 -6.72 -20.05
CA THR A 731 -29.80 -7.10 -20.39
C THR A 731 -29.50 -8.55 -20.04
N THR A 732 -28.87 -9.29 -20.96
CA THR A 732 -28.28 -10.61 -20.66
C THR A 732 -26.88 -10.44 -20.08
N PHE A 733 -26.50 -11.32 -19.13
CA PHE A 733 -25.15 -11.37 -18.58
C PHE A 733 -24.56 -12.76 -18.80
N THR A 734 -23.31 -12.86 -19.24
CA THR A 734 -22.61 -14.14 -19.40
C THR A 734 -21.14 -13.98 -19.05
N SER A 735 -20.66 -14.77 -18.09
CA SER A 735 -19.26 -14.83 -17.71
C SER A 735 -18.64 -16.19 -18.02
N THR A 736 -17.49 -16.16 -18.70
CA THR A 736 -16.55 -17.28 -18.81
C THR A 736 -15.21 -16.93 -18.15
N SER A 737 -15.20 -15.91 -17.30
CA SER A 737 -13.99 -15.45 -16.63
C SER A 737 -13.53 -16.42 -15.55
N THR A 738 -12.27 -16.34 -15.12
CA THR A 738 -11.78 -16.94 -13.87
C THR A 738 -11.76 -15.94 -12.72
N GLY A 739 -12.02 -14.66 -12.97
CA GLY A 739 -12.19 -13.63 -11.95
C GLY A 739 -13.59 -13.70 -11.31
N SER A 740 -13.76 -13.05 -10.16
CA SER A 740 -15.04 -12.99 -9.45
C SER A 740 -15.94 -11.88 -9.99
N ASP A 741 -17.18 -12.22 -10.30
CA ASP A 741 -18.22 -11.26 -10.69
C ASP A 741 -19.22 -11.03 -9.55
N VAL A 742 -19.61 -9.77 -9.33
CA VAL A 742 -20.63 -9.35 -8.33
C VAL A 742 -21.73 -8.58 -9.06
N ILE A 743 -22.85 -9.24 -9.29
CA ILE A 743 -23.94 -8.71 -10.13
C ILE A 743 -25.14 -8.37 -9.24
N THR A 744 -25.43 -7.09 -9.10
CA THR A 744 -26.59 -6.61 -8.34
C THR A 744 -27.80 -6.50 -9.27
N ILE A 745 -28.94 -7.07 -8.86
CA ILE A 745 -30.20 -7.00 -9.61
C ILE A 745 -31.30 -6.37 -8.76
N THR A 746 -32.13 -5.53 -9.38
CA THR A 746 -33.22 -4.80 -8.71
C THR A 746 -34.60 -5.37 -9.01
N LYS A 747 -34.68 -6.44 -9.80
CA LYS A 747 -35.91 -7.12 -10.23
C LYS A 747 -35.62 -8.60 -10.47
N ALA A 748 -36.67 -9.42 -10.52
CA ALA A 748 -36.57 -10.78 -11.01
C ALA A 748 -36.03 -10.81 -12.44
N ALA A 749 -35.03 -11.66 -12.68
CA ALA A 749 -34.44 -11.80 -14.00
C ALA A 749 -35.46 -12.37 -15.00
N THR A 750 -35.62 -11.68 -16.14
CA THR A 750 -36.38 -12.22 -17.30
C THR A 750 -35.47 -12.48 -18.50
N LYS A 751 -34.21 -12.05 -18.41
CA LYS A 751 -33.10 -12.40 -19.29
C LYS A 751 -32.20 -13.44 -18.64
N THR A 752 -31.39 -14.09 -19.46
CA THR A 752 -30.38 -15.05 -19.00
C THR A 752 -29.23 -14.33 -18.32
N ILE A 753 -28.94 -14.71 -17.07
CA ILE A 753 -27.85 -14.19 -16.25
C ILE A 753 -26.97 -15.39 -15.86
N THR A 754 -25.78 -15.49 -16.42
CA THR A 754 -24.92 -16.67 -16.24
C THR A 754 -23.55 -16.26 -15.72
N GLY A 755 -23.25 -16.60 -14.46
CA GLY A 755 -21.91 -16.50 -13.88
C GLY A 755 -20.99 -17.65 -14.33
N ASN A 756 -19.71 -17.58 -13.99
CA ASN A 756 -18.70 -18.58 -14.41
C ASN A 756 -18.72 -19.90 -13.60
N GLY A 757 -19.48 -19.97 -12.51
CA GLY A 757 -19.58 -21.14 -11.63
C GLY A 757 -18.52 -21.23 -10.52
N THR A 758 -17.63 -20.24 -10.39
CA THR A 758 -16.59 -20.19 -9.35
C THR A 758 -17.16 -19.76 -8.00
N ALA A 759 -16.45 -20.06 -6.91
CA ALA A 759 -16.93 -19.81 -5.55
C ALA A 759 -17.13 -18.31 -5.22
N GLY A 760 -16.42 -17.42 -5.90
CA GLY A 760 -16.50 -15.97 -5.68
C GLY A 760 -17.59 -15.27 -6.49
N GLU A 761 -18.40 -16.03 -7.24
CA GLU A 761 -19.41 -15.48 -8.13
C GLU A 761 -20.70 -15.16 -7.37
N GLU A 762 -21.04 -13.88 -7.27
CA GLU A 762 -22.10 -13.37 -6.43
C GLU A 762 -23.22 -12.71 -7.23
N LEU A 763 -24.45 -13.10 -6.92
CA LEU A 763 -25.65 -12.40 -7.37
C LEU A 763 -26.30 -11.72 -6.17
N VAL A 764 -26.40 -10.39 -6.19
CA VAL A 764 -27.00 -9.60 -5.12
C VAL A 764 -28.42 -9.22 -5.47
N TRP A 765 -29.39 -9.66 -4.68
CA TRP A 765 -30.78 -9.19 -4.76
C TRP A 765 -30.93 -7.86 -4.04
N ASN A 766 -31.29 -6.80 -4.77
CA ASN A 766 -31.48 -5.46 -4.24
C ASN A 766 -32.79 -4.85 -4.76
N ALA A 767 -33.88 -5.62 -4.66
CA ALA A 767 -35.23 -5.19 -5.02
C ALA A 767 -36.11 -5.00 -3.79
N ASP A 768 -37.17 -4.20 -3.92
CA ASP A 768 -38.09 -3.85 -2.83
C ASP A 768 -38.76 -5.05 -2.13
N ALA A 769 -38.88 -6.22 -2.75
CA ALA A 769 -39.46 -7.39 -2.07
C ALA A 769 -38.79 -8.68 -2.54
N ALA A 770 -38.94 -9.77 -1.80
CA ALA A 770 -38.54 -11.09 -2.26
C ALA A 770 -39.27 -11.46 -3.57
N PRO A 771 -38.64 -12.22 -4.49
CA PRO A 771 -39.27 -12.62 -5.73
C PRO A 771 -40.49 -13.50 -5.43
N ALA A 772 -41.65 -13.15 -6.02
CA ALA A 772 -42.84 -13.97 -5.96
C ALA A 772 -42.56 -15.37 -6.53
N ALA A 773 -43.29 -16.39 -6.07
CA ALA A 773 -42.99 -17.77 -6.41
C ALA A 773 -43.06 -18.12 -7.92
N THR A 774 -43.76 -17.31 -8.70
CA THR A 774 -43.85 -17.44 -10.17
C THR A 774 -42.76 -16.67 -10.92
N ALA A 775 -41.97 -15.84 -10.23
CA ALA A 775 -40.97 -14.93 -10.77
C ALA A 775 -39.54 -15.23 -10.26
N TYR A 776 -39.27 -16.44 -9.77
CA TYR A 776 -37.93 -16.84 -9.30
C TYR A 776 -36.85 -16.71 -10.38
N LEU A 777 -35.59 -16.75 -9.93
CA LEU A 777 -34.36 -16.60 -10.71
C LEU A 777 -34.08 -17.77 -11.69
N GLY A 778 -35.10 -18.39 -12.30
CA GLY A 778 -34.94 -19.58 -13.15
C GLY A 778 -34.11 -19.37 -14.41
N THR A 779 -33.85 -18.12 -14.81
CA THR A 779 -32.92 -17.76 -15.89
C THR A 779 -31.51 -17.46 -15.40
N VAL A 780 -31.27 -17.55 -14.09
CA VAL A 780 -29.99 -17.30 -13.44
C VAL A 780 -29.27 -18.62 -13.15
N THR A 781 -28.01 -18.70 -13.54
CA THR A 781 -27.16 -19.89 -13.36
C THR A 781 -25.72 -19.49 -13.11
N GLY A 782 -24.89 -20.40 -12.58
CA GLY A 782 -23.43 -20.18 -12.51
C GLY A 782 -22.97 -19.22 -11.41
N PHE A 783 -23.87 -18.72 -10.56
CA PHE A 783 -23.49 -18.02 -9.33
C PHE A 783 -23.38 -18.99 -8.16
N LYS A 784 -22.55 -18.66 -7.17
CA LYS A 784 -22.32 -19.47 -5.96
C LYS A 784 -22.67 -18.76 -4.68
N VAL A 785 -22.67 -17.43 -4.66
CA VAL A 785 -23.08 -16.62 -3.52
C VAL A 785 -24.40 -15.92 -3.85
N PHE A 786 -25.41 -16.09 -3.00
CA PHE A 786 -26.65 -15.31 -3.08
C PHE A 786 -26.59 -14.18 -2.06
N GLY A 787 -26.44 -12.96 -2.55
CA GLY A 787 -26.33 -11.75 -1.74
C GLY A 787 -27.68 -11.06 -1.54
N LEU A 788 -27.85 -10.38 -0.40
CA LEU A 788 -28.90 -9.40 -0.17
C LEU A 788 -28.31 -7.99 -0.05
N GLY A 789 -28.78 -7.08 -0.90
CA GLY A 789 -28.39 -5.68 -0.86
C GLY A 789 -29.17 -4.88 0.19
N GLY A 790 -28.80 -3.61 0.39
CA GLY A 790 -29.39 -2.74 1.41
C GLY A 790 -30.75 -2.13 1.09
N SER A 791 -31.27 -2.30 -0.13
CA SER A 791 -32.54 -1.71 -0.61
C SER A 791 -33.72 -2.68 -0.61
N VAL A 792 -33.62 -3.85 0.03
CA VAL A 792 -34.78 -4.72 0.25
C VAL A 792 -35.80 -3.98 1.11
N ALA A 793 -37.07 -3.85 0.68
CA ALA A 793 -37.96 -2.88 1.29
C ALA A 793 -38.30 -3.21 2.74
N THR A 794 -38.62 -2.16 3.48
CA THR A 794 -38.80 -2.22 4.93
C THR A 794 -40.21 -2.64 5.37
N THR A 795 -41.09 -3.04 4.44
CA THR A 795 -42.50 -3.33 4.70
C THR A 795 -42.84 -4.81 4.57
N GLY A 796 -43.32 -5.45 5.63
CA GLY A 796 -43.74 -6.85 5.63
C GLY A 796 -42.59 -7.82 5.87
N ASN A 797 -42.86 -9.13 5.82
CA ASN A 797 -41.85 -10.19 5.92
C ASN A 797 -41.51 -10.69 4.51
N ASP A 798 -40.24 -11.02 4.28
CA ASP A 798 -39.73 -11.55 3.02
C ASP A 798 -39.21 -12.98 3.20
N ILE A 799 -39.53 -13.86 2.24
CA ILE A 799 -39.12 -15.27 2.26
C ILE A 799 -38.42 -15.62 0.95
N PHE A 800 -37.17 -16.03 1.05
CA PHE A 800 -36.35 -16.58 -0.01
C PHE A 800 -36.32 -18.11 0.12
N ASP A 801 -37.09 -18.80 -0.74
CA ASP A 801 -37.11 -20.26 -0.79
C ASP A 801 -35.93 -20.79 -1.63
N MET A 802 -34.90 -21.29 -0.93
CA MET A 802 -33.66 -21.78 -1.54
C MET A 802 -33.85 -23.08 -2.31
N SER A 803 -34.96 -23.80 -2.12
CA SER A 803 -35.32 -24.93 -2.98
C SER A 803 -35.73 -24.50 -4.39
N LYS A 804 -36.08 -23.22 -4.58
CA LYS A 804 -36.47 -22.63 -5.86
C LYS A 804 -35.39 -21.74 -6.47
N ILE A 805 -34.43 -21.33 -5.67
CA ILE A 805 -33.28 -20.50 -6.03
C ILE A 805 -32.03 -21.39 -5.89
N THR A 806 -31.85 -22.29 -6.85
CA THR A 806 -30.85 -23.36 -6.78
C THR A 806 -29.49 -22.93 -7.34
N GLY A 807 -28.41 -23.59 -6.91
CA GLY A 807 -27.07 -23.42 -7.49
C GLY A 807 -26.09 -22.63 -6.63
N PHE A 808 -26.62 -21.92 -5.62
CA PHE A 808 -25.88 -21.19 -4.59
C PHE A 808 -25.40 -22.12 -3.49
N THR A 809 -24.19 -21.86 -3.00
CA THR A 809 -23.48 -22.61 -1.96
C THR A 809 -23.04 -21.72 -0.81
N ALA A 810 -23.40 -20.44 -0.82
CA ALA A 810 -23.17 -19.47 0.23
C ALA A 810 -24.24 -18.36 0.17
N LEU A 811 -24.49 -17.74 1.31
CA LEU A 811 -25.36 -16.57 1.46
C LEU A 811 -24.52 -15.38 1.90
N ASP A 812 -24.80 -14.21 1.35
CA ASP A 812 -24.24 -12.94 1.80
C ASP A 812 -25.35 -11.94 2.10
N VAL A 813 -25.16 -11.11 3.12
CA VAL A 813 -26.11 -10.08 3.52
C VAL A 813 -25.33 -8.80 3.79
N GLN A 814 -25.48 -7.83 2.92
CA GLN A 814 -24.91 -6.51 3.10
C GLN A 814 -25.66 -5.73 4.18
N ALA A 815 -25.17 -4.54 4.54
CA ALA A 815 -25.87 -3.66 5.47
C ALA A 815 -27.32 -3.40 4.99
N ASN A 816 -28.30 -3.71 5.83
CA ASN A 816 -29.70 -3.72 5.45
C ASN A 816 -30.59 -3.13 6.57
N ALA A 817 -31.37 -2.12 6.21
CA ALA A 817 -32.24 -1.38 7.14
C ALA A 817 -33.63 -2.02 7.34
N HIS A 818 -33.85 -3.23 6.83
CA HIS A 818 -35.11 -3.94 6.97
C HIS A 818 -35.39 -4.27 8.43
N THR A 819 -36.55 -3.80 8.94
CA THR A 819 -36.93 -3.91 10.36
C THR A 819 -37.81 -5.12 10.71
N ASN A 820 -38.28 -5.90 9.72
CA ASN A 820 -39.11 -7.08 9.95
C ASN A 820 -38.28 -8.35 9.72
N THR A 821 -38.94 -9.46 9.37
CA THR A 821 -38.27 -10.75 9.13
C THR A 821 -37.87 -10.91 7.66
N ILE A 822 -36.59 -11.21 7.41
CA ILE A 822 -36.11 -11.83 6.18
C ILE A 822 -35.77 -13.28 6.48
N GLN A 823 -36.35 -14.22 5.75
CA GLN A 823 -36.12 -15.64 5.93
C GLN A 823 -35.51 -16.28 4.69
N PHE A 824 -34.39 -16.97 4.87
CA PHE A 824 -33.94 -18.00 3.94
C PHE A 824 -34.50 -19.35 4.40
N THR A 825 -35.43 -19.92 3.64
CA THR A 825 -36.01 -21.24 3.93
C THR A 825 -35.48 -22.29 2.98
N ASN A 826 -35.50 -23.55 3.40
CA ASN A 826 -34.97 -24.69 2.66
C ASN A 826 -33.48 -24.54 2.31
N VAL A 827 -32.69 -23.91 3.19
CA VAL A 827 -31.25 -23.78 3.00
C VAL A 827 -30.60 -25.17 3.10
N THR A 828 -29.64 -25.47 2.23
CA THR A 828 -28.86 -26.72 2.37
C THR A 828 -28.01 -26.62 3.63
N ALA A 829 -28.03 -27.65 4.49
CA ALA A 829 -27.22 -27.68 5.70
C ALA A 829 -25.73 -27.37 5.41
N ALA A 830 -25.06 -26.67 6.32
CA ALA A 830 -23.68 -26.19 6.17
C ALA A 830 -23.43 -25.11 5.09
N THR A 831 -24.47 -24.51 4.49
CA THR A 831 -24.31 -23.31 3.67
C THR A 831 -23.80 -22.15 4.55
N PRO A 832 -22.62 -21.57 4.30
CA PRO A 832 -22.12 -20.43 5.06
C PRO A 832 -22.97 -19.18 4.82
N LEU A 833 -23.03 -18.32 5.83
CA LEU A 833 -23.70 -17.02 5.81
C LEU A 833 -22.67 -15.92 6.15
N SER A 834 -22.57 -14.89 5.32
CA SER A 834 -21.88 -13.65 5.69
C SER A 834 -22.90 -12.55 5.98
N ILE A 835 -22.61 -11.70 6.96
CA ILE A 835 -23.34 -10.47 7.23
C ILE A 835 -22.31 -9.36 7.31
N ASP A 836 -22.29 -8.50 6.29
CA ASP A 836 -21.22 -7.54 6.05
C ASP A 836 -21.49 -6.16 6.66
N GLY A 837 -22.65 -5.97 7.31
CA GLY A 837 -22.98 -4.76 8.03
C GLY A 837 -24.23 -4.85 8.91
N ALA A 838 -24.67 -3.70 9.43
CA ALA A 838 -25.80 -3.65 10.34
C ALA A 838 -27.08 -4.21 9.72
N PHE A 839 -27.83 -5.00 10.49
CA PHE A 839 -29.11 -5.58 10.11
C PHE A 839 -30.17 -5.23 11.15
N ALA A 840 -31.20 -4.49 10.76
CA ALA A 840 -32.14 -3.86 11.72
C ALA A 840 -33.27 -4.79 12.21
N GLY A 841 -33.55 -5.88 11.51
CA GLY A 841 -34.70 -6.77 11.75
C GLY A 841 -34.29 -8.17 12.22
N THR A 842 -35.11 -9.17 11.88
CA THR A 842 -34.83 -10.58 12.15
C THR A 842 -34.38 -11.28 10.89
N LEU A 843 -33.17 -11.82 10.89
CA LEU A 843 -32.70 -12.71 9.83
C LEU A 843 -32.94 -14.16 10.28
N VAL A 844 -33.66 -14.94 9.47
CA VAL A 844 -33.94 -16.35 9.74
C VAL A 844 -33.18 -17.21 8.74
N TYR A 845 -32.33 -18.09 9.24
CA TYR A 845 -31.64 -19.14 8.48
C TYR A 845 -32.30 -20.48 8.83
N GLN A 846 -33.06 -21.05 7.90
CA GLN A 846 -33.79 -22.29 8.11
C GLN A 846 -33.28 -23.40 7.18
N THR A 847 -32.70 -24.47 7.74
CA THR A 847 -32.24 -25.63 6.95
C THR A 847 -33.41 -26.45 6.41
N ALA A 848 -33.19 -27.11 5.28
CA ALA A 848 -34.23 -27.84 4.53
C ALA A 848 -34.68 -29.15 5.17
N ASP A 849 -33.87 -29.72 6.06
CA ASP A 849 -34.14 -31.02 6.66
C ASP A 849 -34.67 -30.89 8.10
N THR A 850 -34.86 -32.02 8.77
CA THR A 850 -35.36 -32.12 10.15
C THR A 850 -34.26 -32.58 11.12
N ALA A 851 -32.99 -32.49 10.70
CA ALA A 851 -31.84 -33.03 11.41
C ALA A 851 -31.02 -31.91 12.07
N GLY A 852 -31.69 -30.85 12.55
CA GLY A 852 -31.06 -29.65 13.07
C GLY A 852 -29.92 -29.91 14.05
N ALA A 853 -30.09 -30.83 14.99
CA ALA A 853 -29.05 -31.17 15.98
C ALA A 853 -27.70 -31.64 15.39
N THR A 854 -27.65 -32.09 14.13
CA THR A 854 -26.39 -32.44 13.43
C THR A 854 -25.92 -31.37 12.44
N ASP A 855 -26.77 -30.39 12.14
CA ASP A 855 -26.45 -29.33 11.20
C ASP A 855 -25.41 -28.37 11.76
N SER A 856 -24.76 -27.66 10.83
CA SER A 856 -23.78 -26.63 11.13
C SER A 856 -24.03 -25.36 10.33
N LEU A 857 -23.74 -24.21 10.93
CA LEU A 857 -23.66 -22.91 10.25
C LEU A 857 -22.28 -22.28 10.50
N ALA A 858 -21.61 -21.91 9.42
CA ALA A 858 -20.45 -21.02 9.46
C ALA A 858 -20.92 -19.58 9.14
N LEU A 859 -20.99 -18.75 10.17
CA LEU A 859 -21.37 -17.34 10.10
C LEU A 859 -20.12 -16.46 10.07
N THR A 860 -20.05 -15.51 9.15
CA THR A 860 -19.06 -14.41 9.17
C THR A 860 -19.76 -13.09 9.44
N LEU A 861 -19.26 -12.32 10.40
CA LEU A 861 -19.73 -10.97 10.71
C LEU A 861 -18.64 -9.98 10.29
N GLY A 862 -18.91 -9.24 9.21
CA GLY A 862 -18.02 -8.27 8.62
C GLY A 862 -16.92 -8.89 7.76
N ALA A 863 -16.56 -8.18 6.69
CA ALA A 863 -15.35 -8.50 5.93
C ALA A 863 -14.08 -8.34 6.78
N ALA A 864 -12.99 -9.02 6.39
CA ALA A 864 -11.70 -8.89 7.07
C ALA A 864 -11.16 -7.44 7.12
N ALA A 865 -11.61 -6.57 6.21
CA ALA A 865 -11.26 -5.15 6.14
C ALA A 865 -12.23 -4.22 6.90
N ASN A 866 -13.25 -4.74 7.58
CA ASN A 866 -14.30 -3.94 8.20
C ASN A 866 -13.74 -2.99 9.28
N LYS A 867 -14.15 -1.71 9.21
CA LYS A 867 -13.56 -0.58 9.96
C LYS A 867 -14.22 -0.28 11.32
N ALA A 868 -15.34 -0.91 11.68
CA ALA A 868 -16.00 -0.77 12.99
C ALA A 868 -16.92 -1.95 13.30
N GLY A 869 -17.21 -2.21 14.58
CA GLY A 869 -18.24 -3.17 14.99
C GLY A 869 -19.66 -2.69 14.63
N PHE A 870 -20.58 -3.63 14.36
CA PHE A 870 -21.97 -3.34 14.01
C PHE A 870 -22.95 -4.28 14.72
N THR A 871 -24.26 -3.99 14.58
CA THR A 871 -25.34 -4.74 15.23
C THR A 871 -26.21 -5.49 14.22
N VAL A 872 -26.45 -6.77 14.51
CA VAL A 872 -27.52 -7.61 13.95
C VAL A 872 -28.62 -7.71 14.99
N ALA A 873 -29.80 -7.13 14.74
CA ALA A 873 -30.85 -7.02 15.75
C ALA A 873 -31.41 -8.39 16.18
N ALA A 874 -31.62 -9.30 15.24
CA ALA A 874 -31.96 -10.69 15.56
C ALA A 874 -31.48 -11.66 14.48
N LEU A 875 -30.95 -12.80 14.93
CA LEU A 875 -30.60 -13.96 14.12
C LEU A 875 -31.30 -15.19 14.69
N THR A 876 -32.15 -15.82 13.90
CA THR A 876 -32.77 -17.11 14.22
C THR A 876 -32.15 -18.17 13.31
N VAL A 877 -31.65 -19.26 13.90
CA VAL A 877 -31.08 -20.39 13.17
C VAL A 877 -31.87 -21.63 13.54
N GLU A 878 -32.45 -22.31 12.55
CA GLU A 878 -33.42 -23.38 12.78
C GLU A 878 -33.42 -24.42 11.65
N ASP A 879 -34.05 -25.57 11.90
CA ASP A 879 -34.35 -26.57 10.88
C ASP A 879 -35.79 -26.43 10.37
N SER A 880 -36.22 -27.28 9.44
CA SER A 880 -37.58 -27.23 8.88
C SER A 880 -38.69 -27.52 9.91
N GLN A 881 -38.35 -27.97 11.12
CA GLN A 881 -39.25 -28.17 12.25
C GLN A 881 -39.17 -27.07 13.31
N LEU A 882 -38.36 -26.02 13.08
CA LEU A 882 -38.13 -24.90 13.99
C LEU A 882 -37.37 -25.29 15.28
N ASN A 883 -36.61 -26.39 15.26
CA ASN A 883 -35.95 -26.94 16.45
C ASN A 883 -34.56 -26.36 16.72
N GLY A 884 -33.99 -25.51 15.86
CA GLY A 884 -32.60 -25.04 16.00
C GLY A 884 -31.57 -25.87 15.23
N ILE A 885 -30.28 -25.54 15.33
CA ILE A 885 -29.17 -26.34 14.80
C ILE A 885 -28.14 -26.72 15.87
N GLY A 886 -27.33 -27.74 15.62
CA GLY A 886 -26.37 -28.25 16.61
C GLY A 886 -25.11 -27.39 16.76
N ASN A 887 -24.59 -26.85 15.65
CA ASN A 887 -23.24 -26.29 15.60
C ASN A 887 -23.22 -24.90 14.93
N LEU A 888 -22.82 -23.87 15.66
CA LEU A 888 -22.64 -22.51 15.14
C LEU A 888 -21.19 -22.07 15.28
N THR A 889 -20.54 -21.73 14.17
CA THR A 889 -19.21 -21.11 14.16
C THR A 889 -19.35 -19.68 13.67
N ILE A 890 -18.93 -18.70 14.48
CA ILE A 890 -19.01 -17.27 14.17
C ILE A 890 -17.59 -16.73 14.01
N THR A 891 -17.27 -16.23 12.82
CA THR A 891 -16.06 -15.43 12.58
C THR A 891 -16.43 -13.96 12.70
N SER A 892 -16.05 -13.30 13.79
CA SER A 892 -16.34 -11.90 14.05
C SER A 892 -15.14 -11.04 13.65
N ASN A 893 -15.28 -10.18 12.62
CA ASN A 893 -14.22 -9.29 12.16
C ASN A 893 -14.52 -7.83 12.53
N ALA A 894 -13.55 -7.16 13.17
CA ALA A 894 -13.59 -5.73 13.48
C ALA A 894 -12.17 -5.12 13.45
N SER A 895 -12.07 -3.80 13.22
CA SER A 895 -10.80 -3.09 12.96
C SER A 895 -9.96 -2.76 14.18
N ASN A 896 -10.60 -2.48 15.31
CA ASN A 896 -9.94 -2.41 16.60
C ASN A 896 -10.18 -3.74 17.27
N THR A 897 -9.11 -4.35 17.77
CA THR A 897 -9.17 -5.64 18.48
C THR A 897 -10.08 -5.58 19.72
N SER A 898 -10.63 -4.42 20.08
CA SER A 898 -11.52 -4.20 21.22
C SER A 898 -12.98 -3.86 20.87
N ALA A 899 -13.38 -3.66 19.60
CA ALA A 899 -14.81 -3.55 19.30
C ALA A 899 -15.44 -4.93 19.13
N ASN A 900 -16.69 -5.02 19.58
CA ASN A 900 -17.50 -6.22 19.45
C ASN A 900 -18.55 -5.99 18.36
N ASN A 901 -18.71 -6.99 17.49
CA ASN A 901 -19.97 -7.12 16.77
C ASN A 901 -21.05 -7.55 17.75
N ILE A 902 -22.28 -7.13 17.51
CA ILE A 902 -23.41 -7.37 18.41
C ILE A 902 -24.45 -8.18 17.67
N ILE A 903 -24.85 -9.33 18.22
CA ILE A 903 -26.12 -9.98 17.88
C ILE A 903 -27.06 -9.69 19.05
N THR A 904 -28.07 -8.84 18.84
CA THR A 904 -28.95 -8.47 19.95
C THR A 904 -29.79 -9.65 20.40
N THR A 905 -30.33 -10.47 19.49
CA THR A 905 -31.03 -11.71 19.84
C THR A 905 -30.51 -12.85 18.98
N LEU A 906 -29.97 -13.91 19.61
CA LEU A 906 -29.59 -15.15 18.93
C LEU A 906 -30.55 -16.26 19.38
N GLN A 907 -31.37 -16.76 18.46
CA GLN A 907 -32.34 -17.82 18.74
C GLN A 907 -31.91 -19.12 18.06
N ASP A 908 -31.61 -20.14 18.86
CA ASP A 908 -31.32 -21.50 18.40
C ASP A 908 -31.68 -22.52 19.50
N ALA A 909 -32.78 -23.26 19.29
CA ALA A 909 -33.31 -24.17 20.30
C ALA A 909 -32.53 -25.50 20.46
N SER A 910 -31.53 -25.81 19.63
CA SER A 910 -30.77 -27.08 19.66
C SER A 910 -29.26 -26.89 19.75
N LEU A 911 -28.79 -25.67 20.02
CA LEU A 911 -27.37 -25.36 20.01
C LEU A 911 -26.59 -26.17 21.05
N THR A 912 -25.66 -27.00 20.58
CA THR A 912 -24.75 -27.81 21.42
C THR A 912 -23.29 -27.35 21.30
N ASN A 913 -22.92 -26.67 20.22
CA ASN A 913 -21.58 -26.13 20.00
C ASN A 913 -21.63 -24.69 19.45
N LEU A 914 -20.97 -23.76 20.14
CA LEU A 914 -20.73 -22.40 19.69
C LEU A 914 -19.23 -22.14 19.60
N THR A 915 -18.72 -21.80 18.42
CA THR A 915 -17.33 -21.39 18.24
C THR A 915 -17.25 -19.93 17.83
N LEU A 916 -16.40 -19.13 18.48
CA LEU A 916 -16.05 -17.77 18.09
C LEU A 916 -14.62 -17.72 17.57
N ALA A 917 -14.42 -17.11 16.41
CA ALA A 917 -13.13 -16.83 15.79
C ALA A 917 -13.12 -15.40 15.19
N GLY A 918 -12.04 -15.03 14.51
CA GLY A 918 -11.90 -13.74 13.83
C GLY A 918 -11.10 -12.71 14.64
N THR A 919 -11.11 -11.45 14.18
CA THR A 919 -10.27 -10.38 14.74
C THR A 919 -10.98 -9.50 15.78
N GLY A 920 -12.32 -9.53 15.82
CA GLY A 920 -13.16 -8.75 16.74
C GLY A 920 -13.81 -9.62 17.82
N GLY A 921 -14.32 -8.97 18.86
CA GLY A 921 -15.14 -9.65 19.87
C GLY A 921 -16.58 -9.87 19.41
N LEU A 922 -17.37 -10.57 20.22
CA LEU A 922 -18.80 -10.79 20.00
C LEU A 922 -19.59 -10.52 21.28
N THR A 923 -20.66 -9.75 21.16
CA THR A 923 -21.66 -9.56 22.21
C THR A 923 -22.99 -10.15 21.76
N ILE A 924 -23.58 -11.04 22.55
CA ILE A 924 -24.95 -11.52 22.42
C ILE A 924 -25.77 -10.86 23.54
N SER A 925 -26.68 -9.94 23.17
CA SER A 925 -27.29 -9.06 24.18
C SER A 925 -28.41 -9.75 24.96
N ASN A 926 -29.44 -10.21 24.26
CA ASN A 926 -30.55 -10.98 24.82
C ASN A 926 -30.10 -12.45 24.83
N GLY A 927 -30.04 -13.00 26.04
CA GLY A 927 -29.36 -14.25 26.35
C GLY A 927 -29.67 -15.42 25.43
N LEU A 928 -28.70 -16.32 25.33
CA LEU A 928 -28.83 -17.54 24.53
C LEU A 928 -29.88 -18.46 25.15
N THR A 929 -30.91 -18.82 24.38
CA THR A 929 -31.88 -19.87 24.72
C THR A 929 -31.55 -21.11 23.90
N THR A 930 -31.18 -22.21 24.55
CA THR A 930 -31.06 -23.55 23.93
C THR A 930 -31.96 -24.52 24.71
N ASN A 931 -32.17 -25.75 24.21
CA ASN A 931 -32.77 -26.86 24.98
C ASN A 931 -31.77 -28.01 25.19
N ALA A 932 -30.48 -27.76 24.94
CA ALA A 932 -29.45 -28.78 24.99
C ALA A 932 -29.05 -29.07 26.45
N ALA A 933 -28.96 -30.36 26.80
CA ALA A 933 -28.44 -30.75 28.11
C ALA A 933 -26.96 -30.36 28.31
N SER A 934 -26.22 -30.16 27.21
CA SER A 934 -24.82 -29.76 27.21
C SER A 934 -24.50 -28.76 26.08
N LEU A 935 -23.76 -27.71 26.41
CA LEU A 935 -23.23 -26.73 25.45
C LEU A 935 -21.71 -26.65 25.54
N SER A 936 -21.02 -26.65 24.40
CA SER A 936 -19.60 -26.31 24.31
C SER A 936 -19.41 -24.94 23.67
N ILE A 937 -18.62 -24.08 24.30
CA ILE A 937 -18.24 -22.76 23.80
C ILE A 937 -16.74 -22.73 23.59
N ASN A 938 -16.29 -22.51 22.36
CA ASN A 938 -14.88 -22.40 22.00
C ASN A 938 -14.58 -20.99 21.46
N ALA A 939 -13.91 -20.14 22.24
CA ALA A 939 -13.64 -18.75 21.86
C ALA A 939 -12.14 -18.52 21.61
N ILE A 940 -11.77 -18.36 20.34
CA ILE A 940 -10.39 -18.31 19.82
C ILE A 940 -10.14 -17.08 18.93
N SER A 941 -10.79 -15.96 19.21
CA SER A 941 -10.53 -14.72 18.47
C SER A 941 -9.08 -14.26 18.64
N SER A 942 -8.53 -13.62 17.62
CA SER A 942 -7.22 -12.95 17.74
C SER A 942 -7.32 -11.55 18.38
N GLY A 943 -8.56 -11.09 18.65
CA GLY A 943 -8.87 -9.81 19.26
C GLY A 943 -8.88 -9.86 20.80
N LYS A 944 -8.98 -8.69 21.43
CA LYS A 944 -9.17 -8.52 22.89
C LYS A 944 -10.64 -8.39 23.31
N GLY A 945 -11.59 -8.33 22.38
CA GLY A 945 -13.02 -8.06 22.65
C GLY A 945 -13.78 -9.21 23.35
N GLY A 946 -13.26 -10.44 23.26
CA GLY A 946 -13.83 -11.63 23.92
C GLY A 946 -15.26 -11.99 23.46
N LEU A 947 -15.90 -12.88 24.23
CA LEU A 947 -17.30 -13.28 24.05
C LEU A 947 -18.13 -12.83 25.25
N VAL A 948 -19.22 -12.11 25.02
CA VAL A 948 -20.07 -11.55 26.08
C VAL A 948 -21.55 -11.91 25.87
N PHE A 949 -22.19 -12.49 26.88
CA PHE A 949 -23.64 -12.69 26.97
C PHE A 949 -24.23 -11.69 27.96
N SER A 950 -24.79 -10.57 27.47
CA SER A 950 -25.12 -9.42 28.34
C SER A 950 -26.20 -9.72 29.38
N THR A 951 -27.19 -10.55 29.05
CA THR A 951 -28.25 -10.97 30.00
C THR A 951 -28.13 -12.44 30.41
N GLY A 952 -27.04 -13.13 30.05
CA GLY A 952 -26.79 -14.51 30.47
C GLY A 952 -27.19 -15.62 29.49
N ILE A 953 -27.19 -16.87 29.97
CA ILE A 953 -27.70 -18.06 29.26
C ILE A 953 -28.95 -18.55 30.00
N THR A 954 -30.08 -18.58 29.30
CA THR A 954 -31.39 -18.92 29.89
C THR A 954 -31.87 -20.26 29.33
N ASP A 955 -31.39 -21.36 29.93
CA ASP A 955 -31.84 -22.72 29.59
C ASP A 955 -31.91 -23.62 30.84
N THR A 956 -33.14 -23.98 31.22
CA THR A 956 -33.39 -24.85 32.39
C THR A 956 -32.99 -26.31 32.20
N HIS A 957 -32.68 -26.74 30.97
CA HIS A 957 -32.21 -28.09 30.65
C HIS A 957 -30.69 -28.21 30.68
N LEU A 958 -29.96 -27.09 30.69
CA LEU A 958 -28.51 -27.09 30.65
C LEU A 958 -27.93 -27.65 31.96
N THR A 959 -27.25 -28.79 31.86
CA THR A 959 -26.56 -29.45 32.99
C THR A 959 -25.05 -29.44 32.85
N SER A 960 -24.52 -29.17 31.65
CA SER A 960 -23.08 -29.11 31.40
C SER A 960 -22.70 -28.00 30.42
N LEU A 961 -21.67 -27.22 30.78
CA LEU A 961 -21.06 -26.19 29.94
C LEU A 961 -19.55 -26.44 29.86
N THR A 962 -19.03 -26.58 28.64
CA THR A 962 -17.59 -26.74 28.40
C THR A 962 -17.05 -25.51 27.68
N LEU A 963 -16.06 -24.84 28.28
CA LEU A 963 -15.45 -23.62 27.75
C LEU A 963 -14.01 -23.91 27.32
N THR A 964 -13.70 -23.64 26.06
CA THR A 964 -12.34 -23.78 25.51
C THR A 964 -11.91 -22.50 24.79
N GLY A 965 -10.69 -22.51 24.28
CA GLY A 965 -10.10 -21.37 23.59
C GLY A 965 -9.30 -20.44 24.50
N THR A 966 -8.96 -19.27 23.98
CA THR A 966 -8.04 -18.31 24.60
C THR A 966 -8.70 -17.01 25.03
N ASP A 967 -9.90 -16.72 24.53
CA ASP A 967 -10.57 -15.45 24.81
C ASP A 967 -11.05 -15.32 26.25
N ALA A 968 -11.34 -14.09 26.65
CA ALA A 968 -12.17 -13.81 27.82
C ALA A 968 -13.63 -14.13 27.50
N ILE A 969 -14.32 -14.81 28.41
CA ILE A 969 -15.72 -15.24 28.24
C ILE A 969 -16.55 -14.69 29.40
N ASN A 970 -17.53 -13.84 29.11
CA ASN A 970 -18.51 -13.37 30.07
C ASN A 970 -19.87 -14.02 29.78
N LEU A 971 -20.26 -14.97 30.61
CA LEU A 971 -21.47 -15.77 30.47
C LEU A 971 -22.71 -15.11 31.07
N GLY A 972 -22.58 -13.98 31.77
CA GLY A 972 -23.68 -13.36 32.50
C GLY A 972 -24.30 -14.30 33.54
N THR A 973 -25.63 -14.24 33.69
CA THR A 973 -26.37 -15.15 34.58
C THR A 973 -26.78 -16.43 33.86
N ILE A 974 -26.31 -17.57 34.34
CA ILE A 974 -26.71 -18.89 33.88
C ILE A 974 -27.90 -19.36 34.73
N THR A 975 -29.03 -19.63 34.10
CA THR A 975 -30.17 -20.25 34.78
C THR A 975 -29.98 -21.76 34.78
N ASP A 976 -29.42 -22.30 35.85
CA ASP A 976 -29.39 -23.74 36.09
C ASP A 976 -30.77 -24.20 36.59
N GLY A 977 -31.30 -25.29 36.01
CA GLY A 977 -32.60 -25.83 36.43
C GLY A 977 -32.57 -26.43 37.84
N THR A 978 -33.54 -27.28 38.17
CA THR A 978 -33.60 -27.99 39.46
C THR A 978 -32.60 -29.16 39.56
N SER A 979 -31.54 -29.21 38.75
CA SER A 979 -30.63 -30.37 38.63
C SER A 979 -29.17 -30.07 38.98
N GLY A 980 -28.80 -28.80 39.17
CA GLY A 980 -27.41 -28.33 39.28
C GLY A 980 -26.68 -28.31 37.93
N ILE A 981 -25.53 -27.63 37.85
CA ILE A 981 -24.75 -27.46 36.61
C ILE A 981 -23.27 -27.79 36.78
N THR A 982 -22.66 -28.37 35.74
CA THR A 982 -21.19 -28.53 35.64
C THR A 982 -20.61 -27.58 34.60
N VAL A 983 -19.74 -26.64 35.01
CA VAL A 983 -19.02 -25.72 34.12
C VAL A 983 -17.53 -26.07 34.11
N ASN A 984 -16.97 -26.42 32.95
CA ASN A 984 -15.56 -26.79 32.80
C ASN A 984 -14.86 -25.87 31.80
N GLY A 985 -13.96 -25.00 32.29
CA GLY A 985 -13.13 -24.11 31.50
C GLY A 985 -11.69 -24.60 31.32
N SER A 986 -11.12 -24.32 30.15
CA SER A 986 -9.73 -24.61 29.81
C SER A 986 -8.76 -23.71 30.55
N ALA A 987 -7.56 -24.24 30.84
CA ALA A 987 -6.44 -23.46 31.38
C ALA A 987 -6.03 -22.27 30.50
N ALA A 988 -6.35 -22.30 29.21
CA ALA A 988 -5.99 -21.29 28.22
C ALA A 988 -6.94 -20.07 28.17
N ASN A 989 -8.13 -20.16 28.76
CA ASN A 989 -9.08 -19.02 28.75
C ASN A 989 -8.46 -17.81 29.47
N ALA A 990 -8.50 -16.62 28.86
CA ALA A 990 -7.95 -15.40 29.46
C ALA A 990 -8.68 -14.97 30.74
N GLY A 991 -9.94 -15.38 30.89
CA GLY A 991 -10.76 -15.20 32.08
C GLY A 991 -12.21 -15.58 31.83
N VAL A 992 -12.89 -16.11 32.84
CA VAL A 992 -14.31 -16.46 32.76
C VAL A 992 -15.10 -15.72 33.83
N THR A 993 -16.15 -15.01 33.43
CA THR A 993 -17.11 -14.37 34.33
C THR A 993 -18.46 -15.06 34.22
N LEU A 994 -19.03 -15.52 35.34
CA LEU A 994 -20.35 -16.14 35.38
C LEU A 994 -21.07 -15.89 36.71
N THR A 995 -22.38 -15.84 36.66
CA THR A 995 -23.28 -15.85 37.82
C THR A 995 -24.25 -17.01 37.66
N LEU A 996 -24.44 -17.84 38.69
CA LEU A 996 -25.45 -18.88 38.70
C LEU A 996 -26.73 -18.35 39.36
N ALA A 997 -27.89 -18.71 38.81
CA ALA A 997 -29.19 -18.43 39.42
C ALA A 997 -29.47 -19.31 40.65
N GLY A 998 -28.67 -20.37 40.84
CA GLY A 998 -28.57 -21.21 42.03
C GLY A 998 -29.43 -22.47 41.93
N ALA A 999 -28.88 -23.63 42.34
CA ALA A 999 -29.66 -24.86 42.43
C ALA A 999 -30.91 -24.69 43.32
N THR A 1000 -32.09 -24.73 42.68
CA THR A 1000 -33.40 -24.44 43.30
C THR A 1000 -34.01 -25.60 44.08
N SER A 1001 -33.26 -26.69 44.32
CA SER A 1001 -33.69 -27.86 45.07
C SER A 1001 -32.58 -28.45 45.94
N SER A 1002 -32.96 -28.99 47.11
CA SER A 1002 -32.04 -29.66 48.04
C SER A 1002 -31.47 -30.94 47.44
N GLY A 1003 -30.17 -31.23 47.63
CA GLY A 1003 -29.50 -32.44 47.14
C GLY A 1003 -28.84 -32.32 45.77
N HIS A 1004 -28.75 -31.12 45.19
CA HIS A 1004 -28.10 -30.86 43.91
C HIS A 1004 -26.73 -30.21 44.07
N THR A 1005 -25.88 -30.36 43.04
CA THR A 1005 -24.49 -29.87 43.06
C THR A 1005 -24.18 -29.02 41.85
N ASP A 1006 -23.68 -27.82 42.11
CA ASP A 1006 -23.06 -26.95 41.11
C ASP A 1006 -21.54 -27.19 41.15
N SER A 1007 -20.94 -27.47 39.99
CA SER A 1007 -19.53 -27.84 39.87
C SER A 1007 -18.84 -26.98 38.80
N ILE A 1008 -18.07 -26.00 39.23
CA ILE A 1008 -17.36 -25.05 38.39
C ILE A 1008 -15.86 -25.37 38.47
N THR A 1009 -15.23 -25.62 37.33
CA THR A 1009 -13.77 -25.77 37.19
C THR A 1009 -13.29 -24.80 36.11
N LEU A 1010 -12.41 -23.86 36.41
CA LEU A 1010 -11.94 -22.83 35.48
C LEU A 1010 -10.40 -22.77 35.42
N GLY A 1011 -9.89 -22.16 34.35
CA GLY A 1011 -8.47 -22.08 34.04
C GLY A 1011 -7.68 -21.00 34.81
N ASN A 1012 -6.50 -20.68 34.27
CA ASN A 1012 -5.52 -19.77 34.89
C ASN A 1012 -5.79 -18.27 34.63
N GLY A 1013 -6.83 -17.94 33.87
CA GLY A 1013 -7.24 -16.56 33.64
C GLY A 1013 -7.80 -15.86 34.89
N THR A 1014 -8.14 -14.58 34.75
CA THR A 1014 -8.85 -13.84 35.81
C THR A 1014 -10.32 -14.26 35.80
N ASN A 1015 -10.75 -15.03 36.82
CA ASN A 1015 -12.10 -15.58 36.86
C ASN A 1015 -12.97 -14.86 37.89
N VAL A 1016 -14.26 -14.70 37.57
CA VAL A 1016 -15.29 -14.17 38.46
C VAL A 1016 -16.45 -15.14 38.51
N VAL A 1017 -16.71 -15.73 39.68
CA VAL A 1017 -17.79 -16.70 39.87
C VAL A 1017 -18.72 -16.21 40.98
N THR A 1018 -20.01 -16.12 40.70
CA THR A 1018 -21.02 -15.77 41.70
C THR A 1018 -22.08 -16.86 41.77
N ASP A 1019 -22.28 -17.44 42.95
CA ASP A 1019 -23.39 -18.33 43.25
C ASP A 1019 -23.94 -17.99 44.64
N SER A 1020 -24.73 -16.91 44.69
CA SER A 1020 -25.30 -16.37 45.93
C SER A 1020 -26.69 -16.90 46.25
N ALA A 1021 -27.30 -17.64 45.32
CA ALA A 1021 -28.72 -18.02 45.35
C ALA A 1021 -28.97 -19.51 45.66
N ALA A 1022 -27.92 -20.32 45.81
CA ALA A 1022 -28.05 -21.73 46.17
C ALA A 1022 -28.85 -21.96 47.47
N LEU A 1023 -29.79 -22.92 47.45
CA LEU A 1023 -30.68 -23.23 48.58
C LEU A 1023 -30.06 -24.17 49.63
N ALA A 1024 -30.75 -24.28 50.77
CA ALA A 1024 -30.37 -25.16 51.87
C ALA A 1024 -30.24 -26.64 51.46
N GLY A 1025 -29.05 -27.20 51.64
CA GLY A 1025 -28.74 -28.60 51.29
C GLY A 1025 -28.25 -28.81 49.84
N SER A 1026 -27.99 -27.74 49.10
CA SER A 1026 -27.22 -27.78 47.84
C SER A 1026 -25.72 -27.76 48.12
N THR A 1027 -24.91 -28.22 47.17
CA THR A 1027 -23.43 -28.17 47.24
C THR A 1027 -22.88 -27.35 46.08
N VAL A 1028 -21.93 -26.46 46.37
CA VAL A 1028 -21.25 -25.65 45.36
C VAL A 1028 -19.77 -26.02 45.38
N ASN A 1029 -19.24 -26.54 44.29
CA ASN A 1029 -17.83 -26.89 44.12
C ASN A 1029 -17.20 -25.95 43.09
N ILE A 1030 -16.25 -25.12 43.51
CA ILE A 1030 -15.54 -24.20 42.64
C ILE A 1030 -14.05 -24.53 42.68
N THR A 1031 -13.46 -24.76 41.52
CA THR A 1031 -12.02 -24.92 41.33
C THR A 1031 -11.56 -23.89 40.30
N VAL A 1032 -10.60 -23.05 40.65
CA VAL A 1032 -10.04 -22.02 39.75
C VAL A 1032 -8.53 -22.15 39.68
N GLY A 1033 -7.94 -21.69 38.57
CA GLY A 1033 -6.50 -21.75 38.35
C GLY A 1033 -5.72 -20.64 39.06
N THR A 1034 -4.52 -20.37 38.56
CA THR A 1034 -3.52 -19.48 39.21
C THR A 1034 -3.72 -17.98 38.95
N GLY A 1035 -4.79 -17.58 38.27
CA GLY A 1035 -5.08 -16.17 37.97
C GLY A 1035 -5.51 -15.38 39.20
N ALA A 1036 -5.89 -14.12 39.02
CA ALA A 1036 -6.59 -13.35 40.06
C ALA A 1036 -8.08 -13.68 40.00
N ASN A 1037 -8.63 -14.33 41.03
CA ASN A 1037 -9.99 -14.83 41.01
C ASN A 1037 -10.88 -14.11 42.04
N THR A 1038 -12.15 -13.89 41.72
CA THR A 1038 -13.16 -13.36 42.64
C THR A 1038 -14.34 -14.30 42.72
N ILE A 1039 -14.59 -14.87 43.90
CA ILE A 1039 -15.63 -15.85 44.14
C ILE A 1039 -16.65 -15.26 45.12
N THR A 1040 -17.94 -15.35 44.81
CA THR A 1040 -19.02 -14.90 45.69
C THR A 1040 -19.97 -16.05 45.97
N LEU A 1041 -20.18 -16.35 47.25
CA LEU A 1041 -20.87 -17.55 47.73
C LEU A 1041 -22.14 -17.20 48.53
N GLY A 1042 -23.17 -18.03 48.38
CA GLY A 1042 -24.43 -17.95 49.12
C GLY A 1042 -24.38 -18.62 50.50
N ALA A 1043 -25.34 -18.27 51.35
CA ALA A 1043 -25.36 -18.63 52.77
C ALA A 1043 -25.87 -20.04 53.10
N ALA A 1044 -26.59 -20.67 52.17
CA ALA A 1044 -27.39 -21.87 52.47
C ALA A 1044 -26.80 -23.18 51.90
N ALA A 1045 -25.81 -23.09 51.02
CA ALA A 1045 -25.16 -24.25 50.43
C ALA A 1045 -23.89 -24.68 51.20
N THR A 1046 -23.46 -25.92 50.97
CA THR A 1046 -22.09 -26.34 51.29
C THR A 1046 -21.16 -25.84 50.19
N ASN A 1047 -20.40 -24.79 50.46
CA ASN A 1047 -19.51 -24.16 49.49
C ASN A 1047 -18.07 -24.67 49.64
N ASN A 1048 -17.54 -25.31 48.60
CA ASN A 1048 -16.17 -25.81 48.51
C ASN A 1048 -15.43 -25.01 47.43
N VAL A 1049 -14.36 -24.31 47.78
CA VAL A 1049 -13.56 -23.50 46.83
C VAL A 1049 -12.10 -23.94 46.88
N THR A 1050 -11.53 -24.22 45.72
CA THR A 1050 -10.12 -24.60 45.55
C THR A 1050 -9.45 -23.65 44.57
N PHE A 1051 -8.34 -23.05 45.00
CA PHE A 1051 -7.49 -22.19 44.19
C PHE A 1051 -6.25 -22.95 43.70
N GLY A 1052 -5.76 -22.58 42.52
CA GLY A 1052 -4.52 -23.10 41.95
C GLY A 1052 -3.27 -22.60 42.71
N ALA A 1053 -2.12 -23.25 42.51
CA ALA A 1053 -0.90 -22.85 43.20
C ALA A 1053 -0.38 -21.46 42.74
N HIS A 1054 -0.20 -20.52 43.67
CA HIS A 1054 0.33 -19.19 43.38
C HIS A 1054 1.87 -19.16 43.34
N SER A 1055 2.42 -18.37 42.41
CA SER A 1055 3.82 -17.92 42.49
C SER A 1055 3.88 -16.65 43.34
N THR A 1056 5.03 -16.32 43.92
CA THR A 1056 5.22 -15.24 44.92
C THR A 1056 5.05 -13.81 44.36
N THR A 1057 4.28 -13.60 43.29
CA THR A 1057 4.02 -12.30 42.64
C THR A 1057 2.52 -12.06 42.41
N ALA A 1058 1.92 -11.21 43.26
CA ALA A 1058 0.82 -10.27 43.02
C ALA A 1058 -0.49 -10.70 42.29
N THR A 1059 -0.85 -11.99 42.26
CA THR A 1059 -2.24 -12.40 41.93
C THR A 1059 -3.09 -12.31 43.19
N ILE A 1060 -4.24 -11.64 43.12
CA ILE A 1060 -5.16 -11.43 44.25
C ILE A 1060 -6.35 -12.36 44.09
N ASP A 1061 -6.54 -13.27 45.05
CA ASP A 1061 -7.81 -13.99 45.18
C ASP A 1061 -8.71 -13.36 46.24
N THR A 1062 -10.00 -13.29 45.93
CA THR A 1062 -11.03 -12.75 46.83
C THR A 1062 -12.18 -13.74 46.93
N VAL A 1063 -12.55 -14.09 48.16
CA VAL A 1063 -13.76 -14.89 48.43
C VAL A 1063 -14.74 -14.08 49.27
N ASN A 1064 -15.89 -13.75 48.70
CA ASN A 1064 -17.01 -13.14 49.40
C ASN A 1064 -17.93 -14.25 49.95
N VAL A 1065 -18.04 -14.33 51.28
CA VAL A 1065 -18.80 -15.38 51.98
C VAL A 1065 -20.01 -14.75 52.66
N ALA A 1066 -21.20 -15.24 52.33
CA ALA A 1066 -22.44 -14.82 53.00
C ALA A 1066 -22.56 -15.44 54.40
N ALA A 1067 -23.15 -14.67 55.32
CA ALA A 1067 -23.44 -15.11 56.68
C ALA A 1067 -24.44 -16.28 56.71
N SER A 1068 -24.27 -17.22 57.64
CA SER A 1068 -25.16 -18.37 57.81
C SER A 1068 -26.60 -17.94 58.03
N THR A 1069 -27.56 -18.58 57.35
CA THR A 1069 -28.99 -18.44 57.62
C THR A 1069 -29.50 -19.45 58.67
N SER A 1070 -28.62 -20.29 59.22
CA SER A 1070 -28.95 -21.39 60.13
C SER A 1070 -28.24 -21.25 61.47
N THR A 1071 -28.85 -21.76 62.53
CA THR A 1071 -28.22 -21.90 63.86
C THR A 1071 -27.34 -23.15 63.97
N SER A 1072 -27.28 -23.99 62.93
CA SER A 1072 -26.39 -25.16 62.88
C SER A 1072 -24.97 -24.74 62.55
N VAL A 1073 -24.01 -25.21 63.32
CA VAL A 1073 -22.59 -24.91 63.11
C VAL A 1073 -22.04 -25.79 62.00
N VAL A 1074 -21.93 -25.22 60.80
CA VAL A 1074 -21.24 -25.79 59.64
C VAL A 1074 -20.43 -24.69 58.96
N PRO A 1075 -19.31 -25.01 58.30
CA PRO A 1075 -18.61 -24.03 57.48
C PRO A 1075 -19.53 -23.48 56.39
N THR A 1076 -19.69 -22.16 56.36
CA THR A 1076 -20.32 -21.43 55.25
C THR A 1076 -19.46 -21.46 54.00
N ALA A 1077 -18.14 -21.61 54.14
CA ALA A 1077 -17.22 -21.89 53.04
C ALA A 1077 -16.04 -22.75 53.51
N ILE A 1078 -15.64 -23.69 52.67
CA ILE A 1078 -14.45 -24.52 52.82
C ILE A 1078 -13.48 -24.14 51.70
N LEU A 1079 -12.33 -23.57 52.06
CA LEU A 1079 -11.39 -22.97 51.13
C LEU A 1079 -10.05 -23.72 51.17
N THR A 1080 -9.48 -23.96 49.99
CA THR A 1080 -8.15 -24.55 49.81
C THR A 1080 -7.33 -23.69 48.85
N GLY A 1081 -6.04 -23.48 49.14
CA GLY A 1081 -5.09 -22.88 48.18
C GLY A 1081 -4.82 -21.38 48.33
N LEU A 1082 -5.54 -20.66 49.20
CA LEU A 1082 -5.25 -19.26 49.49
C LEU A 1082 -3.84 -19.10 50.08
N ASN A 1083 -3.12 -18.08 49.64
CA ASN A 1083 -1.82 -17.70 50.18
C ASN A 1083 -1.96 -16.74 51.37
N ALA A 1084 -0.98 -16.80 52.27
CA ALA A 1084 -0.93 -15.94 53.44
C ALA A 1084 0.05 -14.76 53.26
N ASN A 1085 0.37 -14.31 52.05
CA ASN A 1085 1.37 -13.24 51.87
C ASN A 1085 0.78 -11.81 51.99
N GLY A 1086 -0.46 -11.67 52.46
CA GLY A 1086 -1.19 -10.41 52.62
C GLY A 1086 -1.97 -9.96 51.40
N VAL A 1087 -1.98 -10.76 50.33
CA VAL A 1087 -2.56 -10.41 49.04
C VAL A 1087 -3.97 -10.98 48.91
N ASP A 1088 -4.19 -12.24 49.32
CA ASP A 1088 -5.49 -12.88 49.24
C ASP A 1088 -6.43 -12.42 50.37
N THR A 1089 -7.73 -12.38 50.05
CA THR A 1089 -8.74 -11.84 50.95
C THR A 1089 -9.96 -12.74 51.10
N ILE A 1090 -10.50 -12.74 52.32
CA ILE A 1090 -11.81 -13.32 52.63
C ILE A 1090 -12.69 -12.16 53.09
N HIS A 1091 -13.79 -11.94 52.38
CA HIS A 1091 -14.74 -10.90 52.69
C HIS A 1091 -15.98 -11.51 53.34
N PHE A 1092 -16.17 -11.23 54.62
CA PHE A 1092 -17.33 -11.63 55.39
C PHE A 1092 -18.45 -10.63 55.14
N LEU A 1093 -19.50 -11.06 54.41
CA LEU A 1093 -20.60 -10.19 53.99
C LEU A 1093 -21.65 -9.93 55.10
N GLY A 1094 -21.39 -10.33 56.35
CA GLY A 1094 -22.35 -10.35 57.45
C GLY A 1094 -22.86 -8.98 57.92
N ASP A 1095 -24.18 -8.92 58.16
CA ASP A 1095 -24.96 -7.94 58.91
C ASP A 1095 -24.83 -6.44 58.53
N GLY A 1096 -25.66 -5.99 57.58
CA GLY A 1096 -26.30 -4.67 57.69
C GLY A 1096 -25.42 -3.41 57.53
N GLY A 1097 -24.14 -3.53 57.17
CA GLY A 1097 -23.25 -2.42 56.84
C GLY A 1097 -22.16 -2.08 57.86
N ASN A 1098 -22.03 -2.85 58.95
CA ASN A 1098 -20.95 -2.69 59.94
C ASN A 1098 -20.00 -3.90 59.91
N GLY A 1099 -19.28 -4.09 58.81
CA GLY A 1099 -18.37 -5.23 58.65
C GLY A 1099 -17.28 -5.29 59.73
N ALA A 1100 -16.86 -6.51 60.07
CA ALA A 1100 -15.82 -6.77 61.06
C ALA A 1100 -14.57 -5.90 60.85
N THR A 1101 -14.10 -5.24 61.92
CA THR A 1101 -12.99 -4.29 61.85
C THR A 1101 -12.03 -4.50 63.01
N GLY A 1102 -10.73 -4.63 62.72
CA GLY A 1102 -9.66 -4.77 63.70
C GLY A 1102 -8.84 -6.05 63.54
N ALA A 1103 -7.93 -6.29 64.50
CA ALA A 1103 -7.11 -7.49 64.53
C ALA A 1103 -7.95 -8.74 64.85
N ILE A 1104 -7.59 -9.89 64.28
CA ILE A 1104 -8.23 -11.17 64.59
C ILE A 1104 -7.89 -11.62 66.02
N VAL A 1105 -8.79 -12.40 66.63
CA VAL A 1105 -8.60 -13.01 67.96
C VAL A 1105 -8.19 -14.47 67.79
N ALA A 1106 -6.90 -14.77 67.98
CA ALA A 1106 -6.39 -16.14 67.86
C ALA A 1106 -6.58 -16.93 69.16
N PHE A 1107 -7.23 -18.09 69.07
CA PHE A 1107 -7.39 -19.05 70.17
C PHE A 1107 -6.51 -20.28 69.96
N THR A 1108 -5.64 -20.56 70.92
CA THR A 1108 -4.81 -21.77 70.91
C THR A 1108 -5.67 -23.03 71.13
N THR A 1109 -5.20 -24.18 70.66
CA THR A 1109 -5.87 -25.48 70.90
C THR A 1109 -6.12 -25.74 72.39
N ALA A 1110 -5.21 -25.31 73.27
CA ALA A 1110 -5.39 -25.44 74.72
C ALA A 1110 -6.54 -24.56 75.24
N GLN A 1111 -6.68 -23.34 74.73
CA GLN A 1111 -7.79 -22.43 75.05
C GLN A 1111 -9.12 -23.01 74.55
N ILE A 1112 -9.18 -23.47 73.30
CA ILE A 1112 -10.37 -24.14 72.75
C ILE A 1112 -10.75 -25.39 73.57
N ASN A 1113 -9.78 -26.23 73.92
CA ASN A 1113 -10.03 -27.41 74.76
C ASN A 1113 -10.52 -27.05 76.18
N THR A 1114 -10.12 -25.89 76.70
CA THR A 1114 -10.58 -25.43 78.01
C THR A 1114 -11.97 -24.81 77.92
N TYR A 1115 -12.18 -23.87 77.01
CA TYR A 1115 -13.41 -23.09 76.90
C TYR A 1115 -14.56 -23.89 76.28
N GLY A 1116 -14.25 -24.81 75.35
CA GLY A 1116 -15.19 -25.70 74.68
C GLY A 1116 -15.37 -27.07 75.34
N ASN A 1117 -14.82 -27.28 76.55
CA ASN A 1117 -14.86 -28.56 77.28
C ASN A 1117 -14.33 -29.77 76.48
N ASN A 1118 -13.11 -29.64 75.95
CA ASN A 1118 -12.42 -30.65 75.16
C ASN A 1118 -13.28 -31.13 73.97
N PRO A 1119 -13.60 -30.22 73.04
CA PRO A 1119 -14.59 -30.44 72.01
C PRO A 1119 -14.17 -31.58 71.06
N THR A 1120 -15.13 -32.40 70.65
CA THR A 1120 -14.94 -33.50 69.70
C THR A 1120 -15.51 -33.22 68.32
N ASP A 1121 -16.25 -32.11 68.18
CA ASP A 1121 -16.83 -31.60 66.95
C ASP A 1121 -16.59 -30.08 66.81
N LEU A 1122 -16.85 -29.57 65.60
CA LEU A 1122 -16.67 -28.15 65.29
C LEU A 1122 -17.63 -27.26 66.10
N ALA A 1123 -18.85 -27.74 66.37
CA ALA A 1123 -19.84 -27.04 67.17
C ALA A 1123 -19.34 -26.77 68.60
N GLY A 1124 -18.71 -27.76 69.24
CA GLY A 1124 -18.09 -27.60 70.55
C GLY A 1124 -16.88 -26.66 70.53
N ALA A 1125 -16.09 -26.67 69.47
CA ALA A 1125 -14.95 -25.76 69.32
C ALA A 1125 -15.42 -24.30 69.19
N ILE A 1126 -16.43 -24.04 68.35
CA ILE A 1126 -17.02 -22.71 68.18
C ILE A 1126 -17.76 -22.25 69.44
N ALA A 1127 -18.45 -23.16 70.14
CA ALA A 1127 -19.02 -22.85 71.45
C ALA A 1127 -17.93 -22.41 72.45
N GLY A 1128 -16.73 -22.99 72.37
CA GLY A 1128 -15.56 -22.56 73.14
C GLY A 1128 -15.08 -21.15 72.79
N VAL A 1129 -15.03 -20.80 71.50
CA VAL A 1129 -14.69 -19.45 71.00
C VAL A 1129 -15.70 -18.40 71.48
N LEU A 1130 -16.99 -18.73 71.45
CA LEU A 1130 -18.08 -17.79 71.80
C LEU A 1130 -18.40 -17.78 73.31
N SER A 1131 -17.86 -18.73 74.08
CA SER A 1131 -18.21 -18.94 75.49
C SER A 1131 -17.91 -17.73 76.37
N ALA A 1132 -18.90 -17.31 77.16
CA ALA A 1132 -18.75 -16.26 78.17
C ALA A 1132 -17.70 -16.58 79.27
N THR A 1133 -17.30 -17.84 79.43
CA THR A 1133 -16.39 -18.29 80.50
C THR A 1133 -14.91 -18.34 80.08
N GLY A 1134 -14.56 -17.82 78.89
CA GLY A 1134 -13.16 -17.63 78.51
C GLY A 1134 -12.90 -17.36 77.03
N GLY A 1135 -13.83 -17.73 76.13
CA GLY A 1135 -13.76 -17.41 74.70
C GLY A 1135 -14.14 -15.96 74.41
N ASN A 1136 -15.42 -15.64 74.67
CA ASN A 1136 -16.03 -14.30 74.65
C ASN A 1136 -15.61 -13.42 73.46
N LEU A 1137 -15.66 -13.97 72.24
CA LEU A 1137 -15.46 -13.20 71.01
C LEU A 1137 -16.45 -12.02 70.95
N ALA A 1138 -15.94 -10.82 70.68
CA ALA A 1138 -16.77 -9.63 70.60
C ALA A 1138 -17.68 -9.65 69.35
N GLN A 1139 -18.78 -8.89 69.42
CA GLN A 1139 -19.63 -8.65 68.27
C GLN A 1139 -18.82 -8.01 67.12
N HIS A 1140 -19.03 -8.51 65.90
CA HIS A 1140 -18.31 -8.20 64.66
C HIS A 1140 -16.78 -8.41 64.75
N ALA A 1141 -16.31 -9.26 65.67
CA ALA A 1141 -14.93 -9.70 65.68
C ALA A 1141 -14.78 -11.04 64.94
N ILE A 1142 -13.57 -11.27 64.43
CA ILE A 1142 -13.19 -12.53 63.76
C ILE A 1142 -12.25 -13.29 64.69
N ALA A 1143 -12.62 -14.52 65.03
CA ALA A 1143 -11.76 -15.46 65.73
C ALA A 1143 -11.02 -16.37 64.76
N GLU A 1144 -9.78 -16.71 65.08
CA GLU A 1144 -9.00 -17.77 64.44
C GLU A 1144 -8.76 -18.91 65.43
N PHE A 1145 -8.95 -20.16 65.01
CA PHE A 1145 -8.55 -21.33 65.78
C PHE A 1145 -8.24 -22.53 64.88
N GLN A 1146 -7.51 -23.51 65.42
CA GLN A 1146 -7.21 -24.76 64.72
C GLN A 1146 -7.96 -25.93 65.35
N PHE A 1147 -8.63 -26.74 64.53
CA PHE A 1147 -9.37 -27.91 64.98
C PHE A 1147 -9.23 -29.06 63.97
N GLN A 1148 -8.89 -30.25 64.47
CA GLN A 1148 -8.72 -31.48 63.67
C GLN A 1148 -7.89 -31.34 62.38
N GLY A 1149 -6.82 -30.53 62.41
CA GLY A 1149 -5.89 -30.38 61.28
C GLY A 1149 -6.18 -29.25 60.30
N ASN A 1150 -7.26 -28.49 60.52
CA ASN A 1150 -7.65 -27.34 59.69
C ASN A 1150 -7.68 -26.04 60.53
N THR A 1151 -7.56 -24.90 59.86
CA THR A 1151 -7.72 -23.56 60.46
C THR A 1151 -9.11 -23.03 60.17
N TYR A 1152 -9.76 -22.42 61.17
CA TYR A 1152 -11.11 -21.89 61.06
C TYR A 1152 -11.14 -20.40 61.42
N PHE A 1153 -11.93 -19.65 60.67
CA PHE A 1153 -12.34 -18.29 61.00
C PHE A 1153 -13.82 -18.26 61.36
N VAL A 1154 -14.15 -17.60 62.46
CA VAL A 1154 -15.55 -17.36 62.86
C VAL A 1154 -15.75 -15.88 63.04
N GLU A 1155 -16.64 -15.31 62.25
CA GLU A 1155 -17.16 -13.96 62.46
C GLU A 1155 -18.47 -14.06 63.24
N HIS A 1156 -18.57 -13.29 64.33
CA HIS A 1156 -19.75 -13.28 65.20
C HIS A 1156 -20.55 -11.99 65.00
N ALA A 1157 -21.70 -12.08 64.33
CA ALA A 1157 -22.56 -10.93 64.08
C ALA A 1157 -23.38 -10.52 65.32
N GLY A 1158 -23.65 -11.46 66.23
CA GLY A 1158 -24.45 -11.22 67.43
C GLY A 1158 -23.69 -10.60 68.61
N ALA A 1159 -24.42 -10.08 69.60
CA ALA A 1159 -23.89 -9.73 70.93
C ALA A 1159 -24.01 -10.91 71.94
N GLY A 1160 -24.21 -12.12 71.42
CA GLY A 1160 -24.49 -13.33 72.20
C GLY A 1160 -23.22 -14.14 72.55
N HIS A 1161 -23.43 -15.36 73.05
CA HIS A 1161 -22.35 -16.31 73.35
C HIS A 1161 -22.60 -17.69 72.70
N THR A 1162 -23.45 -17.71 71.68
CA THR A 1162 -23.87 -18.92 70.95
C THR A 1162 -23.91 -18.59 69.47
N PHE A 1163 -23.53 -19.56 68.64
CA PHE A 1163 -23.64 -19.44 67.20
C PHE A 1163 -25.10 -19.23 66.77
N ALA A 1164 -25.35 -18.27 65.89
CA ALA A 1164 -26.68 -17.89 65.44
C ALA A 1164 -26.71 -17.55 63.94
N ALA A 1165 -27.93 -17.42 63.39
CA ALA A 1165 -28.09 -16.86 62.05
C ALA A 1165 -27.51 -15.44 62.01
N GLY A 1166 -26.73 -15.14 60.97
CA GLY A 1166 -25.91 -13.93 60.86
C GLY A 1166 -24.42 -14.17 61.10
N ASP A 1167 -24.03 -15.24 61.81
CA ASP A 1167 -22.62 -15.59 61.99
C ASP A 1167 -22.04 -16.28 60.75
N THR A 1168 -20.72 -16.14 60.52
CA THR A 1168 -20.03 -16.74 59.38
C THR A 1168 -18.91 -17.66 59.84
N VAL A 1169 -18.81 -18.86 59.26
CA VAL A 1169 -17.72 -19.82 59.55
C VAL A 1169 -16.99 -20.16 58.27
N VAL A 1170 -15.71 -19.87 58.21
CA VAL A 1170 -14.86 -20.23 57.07
C VAL A 1170 -13.83 -21.24 57.53
N GLU A 1171 -13.77 -22.38 56.84
CA GLU A 1171 -12.72 -23.38 57.01
C GLU A 1171 -11.64 -23.15 55.97
N LEU A 1172 -10.38 -23.03 56.41
CA LEU A 1172 -9.21 -23.17 55.58
C LEU A 1172 -8.64 -24.58 55.76
N THR A 1173 -8.61 -25.36 54.69
CA THR A 1173 -8.05 -26.71 54.73
C THR A 1173 -6.55 -26.67 55.04
N GLY A 1174 -6.12 -27.53 55.97
CA GLY A 1174 -4.74 -27.56 56.47
C GLY A 1174 -4.45 -26.56 57.59
N LEU A 1175 -3.28 -26.72 58.21
CA LEU A 1175 -2.82 -25.84 59.28
C LEU A 1175 -2.15 -24.61 58.70
N ASN A 1176 -2.82 -23.46 58.87
CA ASN A 1176 -2.32 -22.15 58.49
C ASN A 1176 -1.91 -21.37 59.74
N THR A 1177 -0.82 -20.61 59.65
CA THR A 1177 -0.33 -19.74 60.73
C THR A 1177 -0.38 -18.31 60.23
N PHE A 1178 -0.89 -17.40 61.05
CA PHE A 1178 -1.01 -15.97 60.72
C PHE A 1178 -0.29 -15.09 61.75
N THR A 1179 0.28 -14.00 61.26
CA THR A 1179 0.91 -12.96 62.07
C THR A 1179 -0.12 -12.03 62.70
N THR A 1180 0.30 -11.28 63.71
CA THR A 1180 -0.51 -10.24 64.36
C THR A 1180 -0.89 -9.07 63.43
N ALA A 1181 -0.35 -9.04 62.20
CA ALA A 1181 -0.71 -8.04 61.20
C ALA A 1181 -2.01 -8.39 60.44
N THR A 1182 -2.46 -9.65 60.53
CA THR A 1182 -3.75 -10.10 59.97
C THR A 1182 -4.89 -9.33 60.63
N SER A 1183 -5.61 -8.55 59.84
CA SER A 1183 -6.69 -7.69 60.30
C SER A 1183 -7.78 -7.58 59.24
N ALA A 1184 -8.99 -7.30 59.71
CA ALA A 1184 -10.12 -7.01 58.85
C ALA A 1184 -10.41 -5.51 58.80
N THR A 1185 -10.78 -5.03 57.62
CA THR A 1185 -11.32 -3.66 57.43
C THR A 1185 -12.63 -3.77 56.68
N ALA A 1186 -13.72 -3.31 57.30
CA ALA A 1186 -15.07 -3.38 56.73
C ALA A 1186 -15.45 -4.81 56.26
N GLY A 1187 -15.10 -5.84 57.04
CA GLY A 1187 -15.39 -7.24 56.73
C GLY A 1187 -14.39 -7.93 55.81
N VAL A 1188 -13.45 -7.21 55.19
CA VAL A 1188 -12.40 -7.80 54.34
C VAL A 1188 -11.18 -8.17 55.19
N LEU A 1189 -10.92 -9.46 55.33
CA LEU A 1189 -9.78 -10.03 56.02
C LEU A 1189 -8.62 -10.24 55.03
N HIS A 1190 -7.48 -9.59 55.28
CA HIS A 1190 -6.23 -9.80 54.53
C HIS A 1190 -5.39 -10.87 55.23
N LEU A 1191 -5.09 -11.98 54.54
CA LEU A 1191 -4.38 -13.12 55.12
C LEU A 1191 -2.87 -12.86 55.18
N LEU A 1192 -2.31 -12.57 56.37
CA LEU A 1192 -0.87 -12.28 56.59
C LEU A 1192 -0.22 -13.35 57.49
N GLY A 1193 0.53 -14.27 56.89
CA GLY A 1193 1.13 -15.50 57.39
C GLY A 1193 2.53 -15.38 57.93
#